data_AF-A0A1G5X6B0-F1
#
_entry.id   AF-A0A1G5X6B0-F1
#
_cell.length_a   1.000
_cell.length_b   1.000
_cell.length_c   1.000
_cell.angle_alpha   90.00
_cell.angle_beta   90.00
_cell.angle_gamma   90.00
#
_symmetry.space_group_name_H-M   'P 1'
#
loop_
_entity.id
_entity.type
_entity.pdbx_description
1 polymer ?
#
loop_
_entity_poly.entity_id
_entity_poly.type
_entity_poly.pdbx_seq_one_letter_code
_entity_poly.pdbx_strand_id
1 'polypeptide(L)'
;MLMRDRLKKTLNDRTTLFVGLYIAGLIFYYLNPFDSIELTEWERSFGPASMKGLSIEKRVLNIYINYYLLLPITAFLGICSARIVIGKNESQKKAVRDISFINTFALIAAYTSRFASGTELVISINSVVTSALTFIIAIAVASLIHIDDNFEYEDYIISYVNHLIISLGFILPFQADERTIGYFYAISVLVTLLDMWILKISTMLQRKELFYFFWKYAYYGAALWVCVVEGMYIMASIGYIILHPFRILLTVIAVFAAVCLLISWKKKNTGLDKFSYTGVILSVGIMSLLENQYKILYDVRNYANLFEVGNVSVSLETIERGKIPIIDYFSAHAIRDVLSSLLYWMVGGDARTAIFSNPWQSLSQILGILFLYFILTRIFNRNWVILITLIFPLVIPNTFWGELALIAVIGLLFLVKNPEKLSSYLLFWLAIGVCCFTRYDSGISVGLSCILTATLLVVMKNMSARRYIYSFILVAFPTLVFYICYSIIKNFDWIGRIDEWMDVGAKSSATWATITFGNPSSLKFFIIYELFPSLDVAMIIITIILLILNRTARDRGALALTFSLSYSFMITRTLVYHNLEVTKTGWTGVIINFFPLAVFFFCIYICELFPKKISSVNCAYLPLCAFGISLALSVFIIGEKNPDEYSSIYGRGVGFARQFDVRKMQLPVTEDNNRTEYSEYTKSVYLPFERIFNLLLTDDQTFVDFANITGLYALTDREYPCYVSQTPSLLSNLSSQEHYIEEIKSSDAPLAIIGNKDLDFTMYMQEVRHNIKYYKVAEYIFENYRPLTMVGTDFALWCRNDNYELYHSILGETMMEDDCYIPIEPGYDADNHSYKLEDIPYIWANFDSDGAVNNEIICLADDIDHYMMDGRSTEEFSYDFPGGLEKQNGQYIFFEYTGVQEEATATLRVSENGMYPYEFSFKVKPERNKYLIRLSCDYFWYSFEPNIATFSTDDEDGCFSNVAILMGD
;
A
#
# COMPACT_ATOMS: atom_id res chain seq x y z
N MET A 1 22.56 42.83 -38.05
CA MET A 1 23.41 43.00 -36.85
C MET A 1 22.60 43.03 -35.55
N LEU A 2 21.63 43.95 -35.40
CA LEU A 2 20.72 44.03 -34.24
C LEU A 2 19.98 42.72 -33.88
N MET A 3 19.50 41.96 -34.86
CA MET A 3 18.84 40.66 -34.61
C MET A 3 19.82 39.59 -34.10
N ARG A 4 21.08 39.62 -34.56
CA ARG A 4 22.17 38.72 -34.15
C ARG A 4 22.60 38.98 -32.71
N ASP A 5 22.77 40.25 -32.33
CA ASP A 5 23.05 40.64 -30.94
C ASP A 5 21.84 40.39 -30.03
N ARG A 6 20.64 40.65 -30.57
CA ARG A 6 19.32 40.13 -30.17
C ARG A 6 19.40 38.69 -29.68
N LEU A 7 19.70 37.79 -30.61
CA LEU A 7 19.75 36.35 -30.38
C LEU A 7 20.86 35.96 -29.40
N LYS A 8 22.05 36.52 -29.55
CA LYS A 8 23.23 36.22 -28.73
C LYS A 8 22.99 36.54 -27.26
N LYS A 9 22.30 37.65 -26.95
CA LYS A 9 21.94 38.02 -25.58
C LYS A 9 20.89 37.09 -24.96
N THR A 10 19.95 36.55 -25.74
CA THR A 10 18.98 35.55 -25.25
C THR A 10 19.56 34.17 -25.08
N LEU A 11 20.41 33.72 -26.00
CA LEU A 11 21.11 32.45 -25.86
C LEU A 11 22.05 32.44 -24.65
N ASN A 12 22.51 33.62 -24.22
CA ASN A 12 23.31 33.79 -23.00
C ASN A 12 22.46 33.88 -21.71
N ASP A 13 21.14 34.05 -21.79
CA ASP A 13 20.26 34.07 -20.61
C ASP A 13 19.78 32.67 -20.25
N ARG A 14 20.44 32.06 -19.26
CA ARG A 14 20.15 30.70 -18.79
C ARG A 14 18.68 30.48 -18.41
N THR A 15 18.00 31.52 -17.91
CA THR A 15 16.59 31.41 -17.53
C THR A 15 15.70 31.31 -18.76
N THR A 16 15.94 32.16 -19.76
CA THR A 16 15.20 32.13 -21.03
C THR A 16 15.42 30.81 -21.76
N LEU A 17 16.65 30.28 -21.75
CA LEU A 17 16.93 28.97 -22.33
C LEU A 17 16.17 27.85 -21.62
N PHE A 18 16.20 27.82 -20.28
CA PHE A 18 15.51 26.80 -19.49
C PHE A 18 14.00 26.82 -19.71
N VAL A 19 13.36 27.99 -19.57
CA VAL A 19 11.91 28.13 -19.79
C VAL A 19 11.55 27.81 -21.24
N GLY A 20 12.40 28.17 -22.20
CA GLY A 20 12.19 27.84 -23.60
C GLY A 20 12.18 26.33 -23.87
N LEU A 21 13.13 25.60 -23.28
CA LEU A 21 13.18 24.14 -23.35
C LEU A 21 11.99 23.49 -22.62
N TYR A 22 11.56 24.06 -21.49
CA TYR A 22 10.38 23.60 -20.78
C TYR A 22 9.10 23.76 -21.62
N ILE A 23 8.88 24.93 -22.24
CA ILE A 23 7.74 25.16 -23.17
C ILE A 23 7.81 24.19 -24.34
N ALA A 24 9.01 23.98 -24.91
CA ALA A 24 9.19 23.01 -25.98
C ALA A 24 8.81 21.59 -25.54
N GLY A 25 9.17 21.18 -24.33
CA GLY A 25 8.75 19.92 -23.74
C GLY A 25 7.23 19.80 -23.56
N LEU A 26 6.54 20.86 -23.12
CA LEU A 26 5.07 20.85 -23.04
C LEU A 26 4.41 20.63 -24.41
N ILE A 27 4.94 21.26 -25.46
CA ILE A 27 4.42 21.12 -26.83
C ILE A 27 4.78 19.74 -27.39
N PHE A 28 6.02 19.31 -27.20
CA PHE A 28 6.53 18.02 -27.66
C PHE A 28 5.79 16.85 -27.01
N TYR A 29 5.16 17.04 -25.84
CA TYR A 29 4.39 16.00 -25.16
C TYR A 29 3.23 15.51 -26.02
N TYR A 30 2.60 16.42 -26.78
CA TYR A 30 1.48 16.11 -27.67
C TYR A 30 1.89 15.63 -29.06
N LEU A 31 3.20 15.49 -29.33
CA LEU A 31 3.69 14.88 -30.56
C LEU A 31 3.88 13.36 -30.35
N ASN A 32 3.23 12.55 -31.20
CA ASN A 32 3.30 11.10 -31.13
C ASN A 32 4.13 10.53 -32.29
N PRO A 33 5.34 9.98 -32.03
CA PRO A 33 6.07 9.28 -33.08
C PRO A 33 5.43 7.92 -33.46
N PHE A 34 4.46 7.44 -32.69
CA PHE A 34 3.81 6.14 -32.92
C PHE A 34 2.41 6.22 -33.52
N ASP A 35 1.94 7.42 -33.87
CA ASP A 35 0.65 7.60 -34.53
C ASP A 35 0.74 7.30 -36.04
N SER A 36 -0.36 6.83 -36.64
CA SER A 36 -0.49 6.58 -38.08
C SER A 36 0.57 5.64 -38.67
N ILE A 37 1.02 4.64 -37.89
CA ILE A 37 2.04 3.65 -38.28
C ILE A 37 1.48 2.41 -38.99
N GLU A 38 0.22 2.46 -39.41
CA GLU A 38 -0.44 1.35 -40.12
C GLU A 38 0.29 1.02 -41.43
N LEU A 39 0.40 -0.29 -41.69
CA LEU A 39 1.00 -0.83 -42.89
C LEU A 39 0.08 -0.58 -44.09
N THR A 40 0.42 0.40 -44.92
CA THR A 40 -0.33 0.74 -46.14
C THR A 40 0.20 0.02 -47.38
N GLU A 41 1.49 -0.33 -47.37
CA GLU A 41 2.19 -1.03 -48.45
C GLU A 41 3.07 -2.12 -47.82
N TRP A 42 3.13 -3.31 -48.45
CA TRP A 42 3.85 -4.46 -47.90
C TRP A 42 4.65 -5.18 -48.99
N GLU A 43 5.98 -5.13 -48.90
CA GLU A 43 6.91 -5.78 -49.85
C GLU A 43 7.30 -7.22 -49.41
N ARG A 44 6.35 -7.97 -48.82
CA ARG A 44 6.58 -9.36 -48.36
C ARG A 44 7.71 -9.51 -47.33
N SER A 45 7.98 -8.48 -46.54
CA SER A 45 8.86 -8.56 -45.37
C SER A 45 8.11 -9.19 -44.19
N PHE A 46 8.60 -10.33 -43.70
CA PHE A 46 7.99 -11.07 -42.60
C PHE A 46 8.65 -10.68 -41.28
N GLY A 47 7.88 -10.09 -40.37
CA GLY A 47 8.29 -9.79 -39.01
C GLY A 47 7.09 -9.62 -38.07
N PRO A 48 7.28 -9.70 -36.75
CA PRO A 48 6.20 -9.59 -35.78
C PRO A 48 5.34 -8.32 -35.92
N ALA A 49 5.95 -7.21 -36.36
CA ALA A 49 5.25 -5.94 -36.58
C ALA A 49 4.39 -5.94 -37.85
N SER A 50 4.89 -6.46 -38.98
CA SER A 50 4.11 -6.55 -40.21
C SER A 50 2.96 -7.57 -40.07
N MET A 51 3.15 -8.64 -39.30
CA MET A 51 2.05 -9.56 -38.91
C MET A 51 0.96 -8.90 -38.07
N LYS A 52 1.27 -7.81 -37.37
CA LYS A 52 0.32 -6.98 -36.61
C LYS A 52 -0.19 -5.76 -37.41
N GLY A 53 0.09 -5.68 -38.72
CA GLY A 53 -0.34 -4.56 -39.56
C GLY A 53 0.41 -3.24 -39.33
N LEU A 54 1.63 -3.29 -38.77
CA LEU A 54 2.44 -2.10 -38.46
C LEU A 54 3.61 -1.94 -39.44
N SER A 55 3.80 -0.73 -39.98
CA SER A 55 4.99 -0.37 -40.77
C SER A 55 6.12 0.12 -39.86
N ILE A 56 7.24 -0.60 -39.88
CA ILE A 56 8.45 -0.21 -39.15
C ILE A 56 9.13 0.99 -39.81
N GLU A 57 9.07 1.08 -41.14
CA GLU A 57 9.63 2.18 -41.92
C GLU A 57 8.96 3.51 -41.54
N LYS A 58 7.62 3.52 -41.46
CA LYS A 58 6.87 4.69 -40.97
C LYS A 58 7.20 5.01 -39.52
N ARG A 59 7.31 4.01 -38.64
CA ARG A 59 7.68 4.22 -37.23
C ARG A 59 9.06 4.88 -37.11
N VAL A 60 10.04 4.38 -37.87
CA VAL A 60 11.41 4.95 -37.91
C VAL A 60 11.39 6.36 -38.50
N LEU A 61 10.66 6.59 -39.60
CA LEU A 61 10.51 7.91 -40.21
C LEU A 61 9.86 8.90 -39.25
N ASN A 62 8.79 8.50 -38.55
CA ASN A 62 8.13 9.33 -37.55
C ASN A 62 9.07 9.66 -36.40
N ILE A 63 9.91 8.73 -35.94
CA ILE A 63 10.96 9.01 -34.95
C ILE A 63 11.94 10.05 -35.50
N TYR A 64 12.39 9.91 -36.74
CA TYR A 64 13.29 10.90 -37.35
C TYR A 64 12.64 12.28 -37.45
N ILE A 65 11.41 12.36 -37.94
CA ILE A 65 10.65 13.62 -38.04
C ILE A 65 10.47 14.23 -36.65
N ASN A 66 10.04 13.45 -35.66
CA ASN A 66 9.78 13.99 -34.32
C ASN A 66 11.07 14.47 -33.64
N TYR A 67 12.10 13.62 -33.55
CA TYR A 67 13.29 13.93 -32.75
C TYR A 67 14.34 14.77 -33.46
N TYR A 68 14.52 14.61 -34.78
CA TYR A 68 15.56 15.33 -35.52
C TYR A 68 15.05 16.57 -36.24
N LEU A 69 13.73 16.68 -36.50
CA LEU A 69 13.15 17.85 -37.14
C LEU A 69 12.25 18.66 -36.19
N LEU A 70 11.21 18.06 -35.62
CA LEU A 70 10.22 18.78 -34.81
C LEU A 70 10.75 19.21 -33.44
N LEU A 71 11.58 18.39 -32.78
CA LEU A 71 12.15 18.75 -31.47
C LEU A 71 13.06 20.00 -31.56
N PRO A 72 14.02 20.13 -32.50
CA PRO A 72 14.77 21.38 -32.68
C PRO A 72 13.89 22.58 -33.01
N ILE A 73 12.85 22.40 -33.85
CA ILE A 73 11.91 23.48 -34.22
C ILE A 73 11.10 23.93 -33.00
N THR A 74 10.52 22.99 -32.24
CA THR A 74 9.76 23.28 -31.03
C THR A 74 10.66 23.89 -29.94
N ALA A 75 11.91 23.44 -29.80
CA ALA A 75 12.90 24.05 -28.92
C ALA A 75 13.19 25.51 -29.31
N PHE A 76 13.39 25.78 -30.59
CA PHE A 76 13.60 27.13 -31.09
C PHE A 76 12.38 28.04 -30.85
N LEU A 77 11.18 27.58 -31.21
CA LEU A 77 9.92 28.29 -30.97
C LEU A 77 9.65 28.50 -29.48
N GLY A 78 9.96 27.50 -28.64
CA GLY A 78 9.87 27.57 -27.19
C GLY A 78 10.79 28.66 -26.63
N ILE A 79 12.04 28.74 -27.07
CA ILE A 79 12.99 29.80 -26.67
C ILE A 79 12.51 31.19 -27.12
N CYS A 80 11.96 31.29 -28.33
CA CYS A 80 11.35 32.53 -28.81
C CYS A 80 10.14 32.94 -27.96
N SER A 81 9.27 31.99 -27.61
CA SER A 81 8.08 32.21 -26.79
C SER A 81 8.44 32.56 -25.36
N ALA A 82 9.48 31.94 -24.80
CA ALA A 82 9.99 32.23 -23.47
C ALA A 82 10.41 33.70 -23.32
N ARG A 83 10.85 34.38 -24.38
CA ARG A 83 11.12 35.83 -24.32
C ARG A 83 9.87 36.70 -24.20
N ILE A 84 8.73 36.22 -24.70
CA ILE A 84 7.45 36.93 -24.58
C ILE A 84 6.90 36.72 -23.17
N VAL A 85 7.01 35.47 -22.66
CA VAL A 85 6.53 35.04 -21.35
C VAL A 85 7.41 35.55 -20.20
N ILE A 86 8.73 35.55 -20.37
CA ILE A 86 9.67 36.19 -19.46
C ILE A 86 9.65 37.67 -19.82
N GLY A 87 8.65 38.39 -19.31
CA GLY A 87 8.53 39.81 -19.56
C GLY A 87 9.71 40.61 -19.01
N LYS A 88 9.60 41.94 -19.06
CA LYS A 88 10.73 42.83 -18.73
C LYS A 88 11.05 42.90 -17.23
N ASN A 89 10.15 42.41 -16.38
CA ASN A 89 10.26 42.48 -14.92
C ASN A 89 10.99 41.25 -14.35
N GLU A 90 11.95 41.48 -13.45
CA GLU A 90 12.69 40.42 -12.75
C GLU A 90 11.78 39.54 -11.88
N SER A 91 10.69 40.09 -11.31
CA SER A 91 9.72 39.31 -10.52
C SER A 91 9.03 38.24 -11.37
N GLN A 92 8.60 38.61 -12.57
CA GLN A 92 7.97 37.70 -13.53
C GLN A 92 8.96 36.63 -13.99
N LYS A 93 10.17 37.05 -14.39
CA LYS A 93 11.24 36.17 -14.82
C LYS A 93 11.53 35.09 -13.76
N LYS A 94 11.61 35.51 -12.49
CA LYS A 94 11.82 34.60 -11.37
C LYS A 94 10.64 33.66 -11.16
N ALA A 95 9.41 34.16 -11.19
CA ALA A 95 8.21 33.35 -10.97
C ALA A 95 8.02 32.29 -12.07
N VAL A 96 8.11 32.68 -13.35
CA VAL A 96 7.99 31.75 -14.49
C VAL A 96 9.06 30.67 -14.41
N ARG A 97 10.31 31.04 -14.11
CA ARG A 97 11.40 30.07 -13.94
C ARG A 97 11.11 29.06 -12.83
N ASP A 98 10.67 29.51 -11.67
CA ASP A 98 10.42 28.66 -10.50
C ASP A 98 9.23 27.72 -10.77
N ILE A 99 8.15 28.24 -11.37
CA ILE A 99 6.98 27.45 -11.80
C ILE A 99 7.37 26.41 -12.85
N SER A 100 8.09 26.79 -13.90
CA SER A 100 8.59 25.87 -14.93
C SER A 100 9.50 24.80 -14.34
N PHE A 101 10.35 25.15 -13.37
CA PHE A 101 11.24 24.20 -12.73
C PHE A 101 10.49 23.11 -11.97
N ILE A 102 9.53 23.49 -11.12
CA ILE A 102 8.75 22.51 -10.36
C ILE A 102 7.89 21.64 -11.30
N ASN A 103 7.27 22.26 -12.30
CA ASN A 103 6.49 21.51 -13.29
C ASN A 103 7.33 20.58 -14.17
N THR A 104 8.65 20.77 -14.28
CA THR A 104 9.50 19.88 -15.07
C THR A 104 9.43 18.44 -14.56
N PHE A 105 9.31 18.23 -13.24
CA PHE A 105 9.18 16.89 -12.67
C PHE A 105 7.82 16.24 -13.01
N ALA A 106 6.74 17.02 -12.99
CA ALA A 106 5.43 16.54 -13.43
C ALA A 106 5.39 16.25 -14.94
N LEU A 107 6.10 17.05 -15.74
CA LEU A 107 6.25 16.81 -17.18
C LEU A 107 7.05 15.53 -17.44
N ILE A 108 8.14 15.29 -16.70
CA ILE A 108 8.91 14.04 -16.80
C ILE A 108 8.02 12.85 -16.44
N ALA A 109 7.26 12.93 -15.33
CA ALA A 109 6.29 11.91 -14.95
C ALA A 109 5.28 11.62 -16.09
N ALA A 110 4.66 12.67 -16.64
CA ALA A 110 3.76 12.55 -17.79
C ALA A 110 4.43 11.85 -18.99
N TYR A 111 5.68 12.19 -19.31
CA TYR A 111 6.41 11.51 -20.38
C TYR A 111 6.68 10.04 -20.08
N THR A 112 7.04 9.71 -18.84
CA THR A 112 7.32 8.33 -18.45
C THR A 112 6.07 7.45 -18.48
N SER A 113 4.88 8.01 -18.19
CA SER A 113 3.63 7.24 -18.24
C SER A 113 3.24 6.84 -19.66
N ARG A 114 3.63 7.60 -20.70
CA ARG A 114 3.40 7.22 -22.12
C ARG A 114 4.02 5.88 -22.52
N PHE A 115 5.03 5.43 -21.77
CA PHE A 115 5.77 4.20 -22.05
C PHE A 115 5.47 3.08 -21.05
N ALA A 116 4.59 3.32 -20.07
CA ALA A 116 4.32 2.40 -18.96
C ALA A 116 3.25 1.33 -19.26
N SER A 117 2.30 1.61 -20.16
CA SER A 117 1.19 0.71 -20.48
C SER A 117 1.34 0.08 -21.86
N GLY A 118 1.28 -1.25 -21.96
CA GLY A 118 1.26 -2.00 -23.23
C GLY A 118 0.01 -1.79 -24.10
N THR A 119 -0.89 -0.89 -23.70
CA THR A 119 -2.05 -0.44 -24.48
C THR A 119 -1.67 0.68 -25.44
N GLU A 120 -2.49 0.89 -26.48
CA GLU A 120 -2.26 1.86 -27.54
C GLU A 120 -1.69 3.18 -27.01
N LEU A 121 -0.62 3.64 -27.68
CA LEU A 121 0.14 4.86 -27.39
C LEU A 121 -0.68 6.13 -27.69
N VAL A 122 -1.98 6.14 -27.39
CA VAL A 122 -2.91 7.25 -27.61
C VAL A 122 -2.49 8.39 -26.68
N ILE A 123 -2.20 9.54 -27.27
CA ILE A 123 -1.94 10.76 -26.49
C ILE A 123 -3.27 11.24 -25.94
N SER A 124 -3.52 10.98 -24.66
CA SER A 124 -4.62 11.60 -23.92
C SER A 124 -4.24 12.98 -23.40
N ILE A 125 -5.25 13.81 -23.11
CA ILE A 125 -5.06 15.12 -22.49
C ILE A 125 -4.50 14.93 -21.07
N ASN A 126 -3.22 15.24 -20.87
CA ASN A 126 -2.62 15.28 -19.53
C ASN A 126 -2.99 16.58 -18.81
N SER A 127 -3.67 16.48 -17.67
CA SER A 127 -4.19 17.66 -16.97
C SER A 127 -3.10 18.60 -16.46
N VAL A 128 -2.00 18.06 -15.94
CA VAL A 128 -0.91 18.87 -15.38
C VAL A 128 -0.18 19.62 -16.50
N VAL A 129 0.13 18.92 -17.59
CA VAL A 129 0.77 19.50 -18.78
C VAL A 129 -0.14 20.58 -19.41
N THR A 130 -1.43 20.30 -19.56
CA THR A 130 -2.40 21.25 -20.14
C THR A 130 -2.56 22.50 -19.27
N SER A 131 -2.64 22.33 -17.95
CA SER A 131 -2.75 23.44 -17.00
C SER A 131 -1.51 24.33 -17.02
N ALA A 132 -0.31 23.73 -17.09
CA ALA A 132 0.91 24.50 -17.19
C ALA A 132 0.99 25.28 -18.53
N LEU A 133 0.62 24.64 -19.64
CA LEU A 133 0.60 25.26 -20.96
C LEU A 133 -0.39 26.44 -21.02
N THR A 134 -1.60 26.24 -20.53
CA THR A 134 -2.66 27.26 -20.52
C THR A 134 -2.32 28.44 -19.61
N PHE A 135 -1.69 28.18 -18.47
CA PHE A 135 -1.17 29.25 -17.62
C PHE A 135 -0.04 30.05 -18.29
N ILE A 136 0.88 29.39 -19.01
CA ILE A 136 1.92 30.08 -19.80
C ILE A 136 1.30 30.99 -20.87
N ILE A 137 0.24 30.51 -21.53
CA ILE A 137 -0.53 31.32 -22.50
C ILE A 137 -1.17 32.52 -21.79
N ALA A 138 -1.77 32.33 -20.61
CA ALA A 138 -2.36 33.42 -19.84
C ALA A 138 -1.31 34.48 -19.46
N ILE A 139 -0.12 34.08 -19.01
CA ILE A 139 0.99 35.01 -18.73
C ILE A 139 1.42 35.74 -20.01
N ALA A 140 1.59 35.02 -21.12
CA ALA A 140 2.01 35.63 -22.38
C ALA A 140 1.02 36.72 -22.84
N VAL A 141 -0.28 36.42 -22.76
CA VAL A 141 -1.34 37.38 -23.08
C VAL A 141 -1.30 38.54 -22.10
N ALA A 142 -1.29 38.28 -20.78
CA ALA A 142 -1.27 39.31 -19.75
C ALA A 142 -0.12 40.31 -19.96
N SER A 143 1.08 39.83 -20.31
CA SER A 143 2.23 40.68 -20.59
C SER A 143 2.13 41.44 -21.91
N LEU A 144 1.50 40.88 -22.95
CA LEU A 144 1.25 41.58 -24.21
C LEU A 144 0.27 42.76 -24.05
N ILE A 145 -0.71 42.62 -23.15
CA ILE A 145 -1.69 43.67 -22.84
C ILE A 145 -1.40 44.42 -21.53
N HIS A 146 -0.20 44.26 -20.98
CA HIS A 146 0.29 45.01 -19.81
C HIS A 146 -0.59 44.86 -18.56
N ILE A 147 -1.24 43.71 -18.34
CA ILE A 147 -2.05 43.46 -17.11
C ILE A 147 -1.14 43.34 -15.88
N ASP A 148 0.01 42.70 -16.04
CA ASP A 148 0.91 42.31 -14.95
C ASP A 148 1.95 43.38 -14.59
N ASP A 149 1.81 44.59 -15.13
CA ASP A 149 2.62 45.74 -14.75
C ASP A 149 2.48 45.97 -13.23
N ASN A 150 3.62 45.96 -12.52
CA ASN A 150 3.75 46.06 -11.05
C ASN A 150 3.40 44.80 -10.24
N PHE A 151 3.28 43.63 -10.89
CA PHE A 151 3.14 42.38 -10.15
C PHE A 151 4.46 42.03 -9.45
N GLU A 152 4.33 41.60 -8.21
CA GLU A 152 5.42 41.02 -7.43
C GLU A 152 5.54 39.52 -7.69
N TYR A 153 6.64 38.91 -7.26
CA TYR A 153 6.84 37.46 -7.41
C TYR A 153 5.66 36.66 -6.84
N GLU A 154 5.12 37.07 -5.68
CA GLU A 154 4.02 36.37 -5.01
C GLU A 154 2.72 36.43 -5.82
N ASP A 155 2.46 37.55 -6.51
CA ASP A 155 1.26 37.75 -7.34
C ASP A 155 1.16 36.69 -8.46
N TYR A 156 2.30 36.36 -9.10
CA TYR A 156 2.35 35.33 -10.13
C TYR A 156 2.13 33.91 -9.56
N ILE A 157 2.69 33.62 -8.39
CA ILE A 157 2.52 32.30 -7.74
C ILE A 157 1.05 32.12 -7.32
N ILE A 158 0.44 33.15 -6.74
CA ILE A 158 -0.97 33.14 -6.35
C ILE A 158 -1.86 32.97 -7.58
N SER A 159 -1.60 33.71 -8.65
CA SER A 159 -2.35 33.59 -9.90
C SER A 159 -2.25 32.18 -10.49
N TYR A 160 -1.11 31.51 -10.35
CA TYR A 160 -0.96 30.13 -10.79
C TYR A 160 -1.74 29.15 -9.91
N VAL A 161 -1.67 29.30 -8.58
CA VAL A 161 -2.48 28.49 -7.65
C VAL A 161 -3.97 28.70 -7.91
N ASN A 162 -4.40 29.94 -8.13
CA ASN A 162 -5.76 30.27 -8.54
C ASN A 162 -6.13 29.56 -9.83
N HIS A 163 -5.28 29.61 -10.86
CA HIS A 163 -5.49 28.93 -12.12
C HIS A 163 -5.76 27.43 -11.93
N LEU A 164 -4.97 26.74 -11.10
CA LEU A 164 -5.15 25.31 -10.79
C LEU A 164 -6.49 25.04 -10.07
N ILE A 165 -6.86 25.86 -9.08
CA ILE A 165 -8.13 25.68 -8.37
C ILE A 165 -9.32 25.98 -9.29
N ILE A 166 -9.21 26.98 -10.15
CA ILE A 166 -10.25 27.39 -11.10
C ILE A 166 -10.45 26.30 -12.16
N SER A 167 -9.38 25.79 -12.76
CA SER A 167 -9.46 24.70 -13.75
C SER A 167 -10.12 23.47 -13.14
N LEU A 168 -9.76 23.10 -11.91
CA LEU A 168 -10.41 22.02 -11.17
C LEU A 168 -11.90 22.31 -10.94
N GLY A 169 -12.23 23.52 -10.45
CA GLY A 169 -13.59 23.98 -10.20
C GLY A 169 -14.53 23.89 -11.41
N PHE A 170 -14.01 24.16 -12.62
CA PHE A 170 -14.80 24.08 -13.86
C PHE A 170 -14.99 22.66 -14.38
N ILE A 171 -14.07 21.74 -14.10
CA ILE A 171 -14.17 20.35 -14.55
C ILE A 171 -15.18 19.59 -13.69
N LEU A 172 -15.24 19.87 -12.39
CA LEU A 172 -16.04 19.13 -11.41
C LEU A 172 -17.54 18.93 -11.68
N PRO A 173 -18.27 19.90 -12.24
CA PRO A 173 -19.71 19.72 -12.45
C PRO A 173 -20.04 18.82 -13.65
N PHE A 174 -19.05 18.36 -14.41
CA PHE A 174 -19.26 17.75 -15.71
C PHE A 174 -18.39 16.51 -15.91
N GLN A 175 -19.02 15.36 -16.16
CA GLN A 175 -18.34 14.26 -16.84
C GLN A 175 -18.02 14.72 -18.26
N ALA A 176 -16.74 14.94 -18.53
CA ALA A 176 -16.27 15.65 -19.71
C ALA A 176 -15.46 14.72 -20.61
N ASP A 177 -15.85 14.64 -21.88
CA ASP A 177 -15.00 14.08 -22.92
C ASP A 177 -13.79 15.00 -23.18
N GLU A 178 -12.82 14.52 -23.97
CA GLU A 178 -11.59 15.28 -24.25
C GLU A 178 -11.85 16.66 -24.86
N ARG A 179 -12.89 16.79 -25.70
CA ARG A 179 -13.27 18.08 -26.32
C ARG A 179 -13.78 19.07 -25.28
N THR A 180 -14.65 18.61 -24.40
CA THR A 180 -15.24 19.42 -23.33
C THR A 180 -14.17 19.89 -22.35
N ILE A 181 -13.21 19.02 -22.02
CA ILE A 181 -12.03 19.37 -21.21
C ILE A 181 -11.23 20.51 -21.88
N GLY A 182 -11.02 20.43 -23.20
CA GLY A 182 -10.37 21.50 -23.96
C GLY A 182 -11.07 22.86 -23.83
N TYR A 183 -12.40 22.89 -23.87
CA TYR A 183 -13.17 24.12 -23.64
C TYR A 183 -13.04 24.65 -22.21
N PHE A 184 -13.03 23.78 -21.20
CA PHE A 184 -12.81 24.22 -19.81
C PHE A 184 -11.42 24.84 -19.61
N TYR A 185 -10.40 24.29 -20.26
CA TYR A 185 -9.07 24.91 -20.26
C TYR A 185 -9.03 26.25 -20.98
N ALA A 186 -9.78 26.44 -22.07
CA ALA A 186 -9.90 27.75 -22.71
C ALA A 186 -10.61 28.77 -21.79
N ILE A 187 -11.67 28.34 -21.10
CA ILE A 187 -12.38 29.16 -20.11
C ILE A 187 -11.46 29.49 -18.93
N SER A 188 -10.68 28.53 -18.43
CA SER A 188 -9.76 28.77 -17.31
C SER A 188 -8.70 29.82 -17.65
N VAL A 189 -8.22 29.90 -18.90
CA VAL A 189 -7.36 30.99 -19.38
C VAL A 189 -8.06 32.35 -19.24
N LEU A 190 -9.30 32.47 -19.74
CA LEU A 190 -10.06 33.72 -19.67
C LEU A 190 -10.31 34.15 -18.22
N VAL A 191 -10.67 33.21 -17.34
CA VAL A 191 -10.90 33.49 -15.92
C VAL A 191 -9.60 33.83 -15.20
N THR A 192 -8.47 33.22 -15.58
CA THR A 192 -7.14 33.58 -15.05
C THR A 192 -6.74 34.99 -15.46
N LEU A 193 -7.00 35.38 -16.71
CA LEU A 193 -6.79 36.75 -17.16
C LEU A 193 -7.68 37.75 -16.41
N LEU A 194 -8.92 37.38 -16.13
CA LEU A 194 -9.82 38.17 -15.29
C LEU A 194 -9.31 38.29 -13.85
N ASP A 195 -8.84 37.20 -13.24
CA ASP A 195 -8.27 37.20 -11.89
C ASP A 195 -7.04 38.11 -11.80
N MET A 196 -6.12 38.01 -12.76
CA MET A 196 -4.98 38.93 -12.89
C MET A 196 -5.44 40.39 -13.09
N TRP A 197 -6.47 40.63 -13.89
CA TRP A 197 -6.99 41.98 -14.08
C TRP A 197 -7.61 42.56 -12.79
N ILE A 198 -8.34 41.76 -12.02
CA ILE A 198 -8.86 42.13 -10.70
C ILE A 198 -7.69 42.42 -9.74
N LEU A 199 -6.65 41.59 -9.73
CA LEU A 199 -5.45 41.83 -8.94
C LEU A 199 -4.78 43.15 -9.32
N LYS A 200 -4.66 43.46 -10.62
CA LYS A 200 -4.16 44.77 -11.10
C LYS A 200 -5.00 45.93 -10.58
N ILE A 201 -6.33 45.86 -10.70
CA ILE A 201 -7.22 46.91 -10.19
C ILE A 201 -7.06 47.06 -8.67
N SER A 202 -7.01 45.96 -7.93
CA SER A 202 -6.81 45.99 -6.48
C SER A 202 -5.45 46.61 -6.11
N THR A 203 -4.43 46.40 -6.93
CA THR A 203 -3.10 47.02 -6.80
C THR A 203 -3.18 48.53 -7.00
N MET A 204 -3.81 48.97 -8.10
CA MET A 204 -3.98 50.38 -8.42
C MET A 204 -4.80 51.12 -7.35
N LEU A 205 -5.79 50.45 -6.77
CA LEU A 205 -6.63 50.99 -5.70
C LEU A 205 -6.00 50.89 -4.30
N GLN A 206 -4.77 50.35 -4.18
CA GLN A 206 -4.09 50.07 -2.90
C GLN A 206 -4.93 49.19 -1.95
N ARG A 207 -5.66 48.23 -2.52
CA ARG A 207 -6.54 47.28 -1.83
C ARG A 207 -6.21 45.82 -2.16
N LYS A 208 -4.95 45.49 -2.47
CA LYS A 208 -4.49 44.10 -2.68
C LYS A 208 -4.90 43.16 -1.53
N GLU A 209 -4.94 43.68 -0.31
CA GLU A 209 -5.40 42.95 0.88
C GLU A 209 -6.80 42.33 0.71
N LEU A 210 -7.72 43.04 0.05
CA LEU A 210 -9.07 42.55 -0.17
C LEU A 210 -9.09 41.35 -1.12
N PHE A 211 -8.23 41.38 -2.14
CA PHE A 211 -8.04 40.28 -3.08
C PHE A 211 -7.48 39.04 -2.38
N TYR A 212 -6.40 39.20 -1.62
CA TYR A 212 -5.82 38.08 -0.85
C TYR A 212 -6.80 37.56 0.21
N PHE A 213 -7.58 38.44 0.83
CA PHE A 213 -8.58 38.03 1.80
C PHE A 213 -9.68 37.20 1.15
N PHE A 214 -10.20 37.60 -0.01
CA PHE A 214 -11.19 36.80 -0.74
C PHE A 214 -10.65 35.39 -1.01
N TRP A 215 -9.46 35.29 -1.62
CA TRP A 215 -8.85 34.01 -1.95
C TRP A 215 -8.50 33.15 -0.72
N LYS A 216 -8.12 33.77 0.40
CA LYS A 216 -7.87 33.07 1.67
C LYS A 216 -9.01 32.16 2.11
N TYR A 217 -10.27 32.54 1.86
CA TYR A 217 -11.43 31.71 2.17
C TYR A 217 -11.99 30.99 0.95
N ALA A 218 -11.93 31.60 -0.24
CA ALA A 218 -12.39 30.97 -1.48
C ALA A 218 -11.66 29.65 -1.76
N TYR A 219 -10.40 29.52 -1.32
CA TYR A 219 -9.66 28.25 -1.40
C TYR A 219 -10.28 27.11 -0.61
N TYR A 220 -11.20 27.34 0.32
CA TYR A 220 -11.95 26.27 0.98
C TYR A 220 -13.24 25.91 0.24
N GLY A 221 -13.60 26.63 -0.83
CA GLY A 221 -14.86 26.45 -1.53
C GLY A 221 -15.01 25.06 -2.15
N ALA A 222 -13.95 24.51 -2.77
CA ALA A 222 -13.99 23.16 -3.33
C ALA A 222 -14.02 22.08 -2.23
N ALA A 223 -13.23 22.22 -1.16
CA ALA A 223 -13.34 21.34 0.01
C ALA A 223 -14.75 21.37 0.63
N LEU A 224 -15.32 22.57 0.81
CA LEU A 224 -16.67 22.73 1.33
C LEU A 224 -17.69 22.05 0.43
N TRP A 225 -17.54 22.21 -0.89
CA TRP A 225 -18.39 21.54 -1.87
C TRP A 225 -18.36 20.02 -1.69
N VAL A 226 -17.18 19.41 -1.56
CA VAL A 226 -17.03 17.97 -1.26
C VAL A 226 -17.72 17.61 0.05
N CYS A 227 -17.46 18.37 1.12
CA CYS A 227 -18.05 18.10 2.42
C CYS A 227 -19.59 18.20 2.39
N VAL A 228 -20.14 19.08 1.56
CA VAL A 228 -21.60 19.18 1.37
C VAL A 228 -22.13 17.96 0.61
N VAL A 229 -21.47 17.55 -0.47
CA VAL A 229 -21.85 16.33 -1.22
C VAL A 229 -21.79 15.10 -0.31
N GLU A 230 -20.71 14.93 0.43
CA GLU A 230 -20.55 13.83 1.38
C GLU A 230 -21.58 13.90 2.52
N GLY A 231 -21.85 15.10 3.05
CA GLY A 231 -22.91 15.33 4.03
C GLY A 231 -24.29 14.95 3.50
N MET A 232 -24.57 15.19 2.22
CA MET A 232 -25.81 14.74 1.58
C MET A 232 -25.89 13.21 1.51
N TYR A 233 -24.80 12.51 1.17
CA TYR A 233 -24.77 11.05 1.18
C TYR A 233 -24.97 10.48 2.58
N ILE A 234 -24.33 11.07 3.58
CA ILE A 234 -24.50 10.70 4.99
C ILE A 234 -25.94 10.93 5.45
N MET A 235 -26.53 12.06 5.07
CA MET A 235 -27.94 12.33 5.36
C MET A 235 -28.86 11.33 4.66
N ALA A 236 -28.55 10.94 3.42
CA ALA A 236 -29.29 9.93 2.71
C ALA A 236 -29.15 8.54 3.37
N SER A 237 -27.96 8.15 3.84
CA SER A 237 -27.73 6.85 4.49
C SER A 237 -28.48 6.71 5.82
N ILE A 238 -28.70 7.81 6.55
CA ILE A 238 -29.52 7.83 7.77
C ILE A 238 -31.04 8.05 7.48
N GLY A 239 -31.46 8.00 6.21
CA GLY A 239 -32.86 7.99 5.80
C GLY A 239 -33.48 9.33 5.38
N TYR A 240 -32.70 10.41 5.20
CA TYR A 240 -33.24 11.69 4.70
C TYR A 240 -33.31 11.72 3.17
N ILE A 241 -34.49 12.05 2.62
CA ILE A 241 -34.68 12.25 1.19
C ILE A 241 -34.27 13.68 0.79
N ILE A 242 -33.28 13.80 -0.09
CA ILE A 242 -32.79 15.09 -0.60
C ILE A 242 -33.31 15.30 -2.03
N LEU A 243 -34.37 16.11 -2.15
CA LEU A 243 -35.07 16.33 -3.42
C LEU A 243 -34.27 17.17 -4.44
N HIS A 244 -33.40 18.07 -3.96
CA HIS A 244 -32.72 19.05 -4.80
C HIS A 244 -31.23 19.23 -4.44
N PRO A 245 -30.41 18.17 -4.54
CA PRO A 245 -29.00 18.20 -4.10
C PRO A 245 -28.22 19.32 -4.79
N PHE A 246 -28.37 19.48 -6.10
CA PHE A 246 -27.70 20.54 -6.85
C PHE A 246 -28.07 21.96 -6.41
N ARG A 247 -29.35 22.22 -6.07
CA ARG A 247 -29.77 23.56 -5.60
C ARG A 247 -29.22 23.87 -4.22
N ILE A 248 -29.19 22.88 -3.32
CA ILE A 248 -28.61 23.03 -1.99
C ILE A 248 -27.12 23.34 -2.13
N LEU A 249 -26.42 22.60 -2.98
CA LEU A 249 -25.00 22.81 -3.26
C LEU A 249 -24.69 24.21 -3.76
N LEU A 250 -25.44 24.68 -4.77
CA LEU A 250 -25.32 26.06 -5.27
C LEU A 250 -25.63 27.09 -4.20
N THR A 251 -26.62 26.83 -3.34
CA THR A 251 -27.00 27.74 -2.24
C THR A 251 -25.89 27.81 -1.20
N VAL A 252 -25.30 26.69 -0.80
CA VAL A 252 -24.19 26.66 0.17
C VAL A 252 -22.97 27.37 -0.39
N ILE A 253 -22.61 27.14 -1.65
CA ILE A 253 -21.50 27.87 -2.30
C ILE A 253 -21.80 29.38 -2.37
N ALA A 254 -23.02 29.78 -2.76
CA ALA A 254 -23.39 31.19 -2.87
C ALA A 254 -23.37 31.88 -1.51
N VAL A 255 -23.89 31.22 -0.47
CA VAL A 255 -23.83 31.70 0.92
C VAL A 255 -22.38 31.78 1.40
N PHE A 256 -21.57 30.76 1.14
CA PHE A 256 -20.16 30.75 1.50
C PHE A 256 -19.40 31.90 0.83
N ALA A 257 -19.59 32.11 -0.48
CA ALA A 257 -19.00 33.22 -1.21
C ALA A 257 -19.47 34.58 -0.67
N ALA A 258 -20.76 34.73 -0.36
CA ALA A 258 -21.30 35.95 0.25
C ALA A 258 -20.69 36.22 1.65
N VAL A 259 -20.57 35.18 2.48
CA VAL A 259 -19.92 35.27 3.79
C VAL A 259 -18.45 35.65 3.64
N CYS A 260 -17.72 35.02 2.71
CA CYS A 260 -16.33 35.39 2.42
C CYS A 260 -16.23 36.87 2.06
N LEU A 261 -17.07 37.37 1.13
CA LEU A 261 -17.11 38.78 0.73
C LEU A 261 -17.44 39.73 1.89
N LEU A 262 -18.41 39.37 2.74
CA LEU A 262 -18.80 40.17 3.92
C LEU A 262 -17.67 40.24 4.95
N ILE A 263 -16.96 39.14 5.20
CA ILE A 263 -15.82 39.12 6.11
C ILE A 263 -14.64 39.89 5.49
N SER A 264 -14.39 39.75 4.17
CA SER A 264 -13.37 40.51 3.43
C SER A 264 -13.54 42.01 3.59
N TRP A 265 -14.79 42.48 3.58
CA TRP A 265 -15.06 43.90 3.65
C TRP A 265 -14.74 44.52 5.02
N LYS A 266 -14.73 43.71 6.10
CA LYS A 266 -14.53 44.19 7.48
C LYS A 266 -13.09 44.17 7.98
N LYS A 267 -12.17 43.43 7.35
CA LYS A 267 -10.80 43.24 7.85
C LYS A 267 -9.75 43.69 6.85
N LYS A 268 -8.73 44.39 7.37
CA LYS A 268 -7.46 44.66 6.67
C LYS A 268 -6.49 43.55 7.07
N ASN A 269 -6.20 42.63 6.16
CA ASN A 269 -5.22 41.57 6.39
C ASN A 269 -4.24 41.53 5.22
N THR A 270 -2.95 41.48 5.53
CA THR A 270 -1.88 41.87 4.59
C THR A 270 -1.30 40.74 3.73
N GLY A 271 -2.00 39.61 3.54
CA GLY A 271 -1.54 38.55 2.63
C GLY A 271 -2.15 37.16 2.87
N LEU A 272 -1.79 36.20 2.02
CA LEU A 272 -2.07 34.78 2.22
C LEU A 272 -1.14 34.20 3.29
N ASP A 273 -1.72 33.51 4.25
CA ASP A 273 -0.98 32.87 5.34
C ASP A 273 -0.99 31.34 5.18
N LYS A 274 -0.43 30.65 6.18
CA LYS A 274 -0.43 29.18 6.21
C LYS A 274 -1.84 28.61 6.10
N PHE A 275 -2.83 29.30 6.69
CA PHE A 275 -4.22 28.87 6.67
C PHE A 275 -4.77 28.88 5.24
N SER A 276 -4.52 29.94 4.46
CA SER A 276 -4.91 29.99 3.05
C SER A 276 -4.40 28.78 2.25
N TYR A 277 -3.11 28.44 2.41
CA TYR A 277 -2.49 27.33 1.68
C TYR A 277 -2.96 25.95 2.17
N THR A 278 -3.28 25.81 3.46
CA THR A 278 -3.97 24.62 3.96
C THR A 278 -5.32 24.47 3.26
N GLY A 279 -6.08 25.56 3.05
CA GLY A 279 -7.32 25.54 2.28
C GLY A 279 -7.14 25.01 0.86
N VAL A 280 -6.09 25.45 0.15
CA VAL A 280 -5.75 24.96 -1.19
C VAL A 280 -5.48 23.45 -1.19
N ILE A 281 -4.60 22.98 -0.28
CA ILE A 281 -4.24 21.56 -0.18
C ILE A 281 -5.46 20.71 0.17
N LEU A 282 -6.28 21.17 1.11
CA LEU A 282 -7.54 20.50 1.46
C LEU A 282 -8.50 20.47 0.27
N SER A 283 -8.65 21.57 -0.46
CA SER A 283 -9.55 21.64 -1.62
C SER A 283 -9.12 20.78 -2.80
N VAL A 284 -7.83 20.50 -2.97
CA VAL A 284 -7.36 19.57 -4.00
C VAL A 284 -7.33 18.14 -3.47
N GLY A 285 -6.91 17.97 -2.21
CA GLY A 285 -6.78 16.68 -1.55
C GLY A 285 -8.11 16.02 -1.22
N ILE A 286 -9.07 16.74 -0.63
CA ILE A 286 -10.38 16.20 -0.27
C ILE A 286 -11.18 15.78 -1.52
N MET A 287 -10.88 16.31 -2.71
CA MET A 287 -11.47 15.78 -3.95
C MET A 287 -11.14 14.31 -4.18
N SER A 288 -9.99 13.84 -3.67
CA SER A 288 -9.65 12.41 -3.70
C SER A 288 -10.48 11.56 -2.75
N LEU A 289 -11.20 12.16 -1.78
CA LEU A 289 -12.19 11.45 -0.95
C LEU A 289 -13.52 11.24 -1.70
N LEU A 290 -13.71 11.86 -2.86
CA LEU A 290 -14.91 11.68 -3.67
C LEU A 290 -14.88 10.43 -4.55
N GLU A 291 -13.77 9.69 -4.59
CA GLU A 291 -13.61 8.49 -5.43
C GLU A 291 -14.73 7.46 -5.18
N ASN A 292 -15.26 7.40 -3.96
CA ASN A 292 -16.20 6.38 -3.50
C ASN A 292 -17.65 6.89 -3.37
N GLN A 293 -18.09 7.94 -4.08
CA GLN A 293 -19.35 8.64 -3.78
C GLN A 293 -20.62 8.08 -4.44
N TYR A 294 -20.53 7.21 -5.44
CA TYR A 294 -21.74 6.56 -5.98
C TYR A 294 -22.22 5.43 -5.08
N LYS A 295 -23.39 4.86 -5.36
CA LYS A 295 -23.75 3.53 -4.84
C LYS A 295 -22.63 2.56 -5.22
N ILE A 296 -21.95 2.01 -4.22
CA ILE A 296 -20.70 1.28 -4.40
C ILE A 296 -21.05 -0.18 -4.57
N LEU A 297 -20.82 -0.70 -5.77
CA LEU A 297 -20.87 -2.13 -5.97
C LEU A 297 -19.58 -2.74 -5.39
N TYR A 298 -19.67 -3.32 -4.20
CA TYR A 298 -18.59 -4.12 -3.65
C TYR A 298 -18.56 -5.46 -4.36
N ASP A 299 -17.38 -5.81 -4.88
CA ASP A 299 -17.15 -7.00 -5.66
C ASP A 299 -15.89 -7.70 -5.18
N VAL A 300 -16.04 -8.95 -4.72
CA VAL A 300 -14.92 -9.75 -4.24
C VAL A 300 -13.91 -10.04 -5.36
N ARG A 301 -14.24 -9.96 -6.66
CA ARG A 301 -13.33 -10.19 -7.82
C ARG A 301 -12.61 -11.56 -7.87
N ASN A 302 -11.95 -12.00 -6.80
CA ASN A 302 -11.31 -13.30 -6.56
C ASN A 302 -11.12 -13.57 -5.04
N TYR A 303 -10.73 -14.78 -4.67
CA TYR A 303 -10.51 -15.15 -3.25
C TYR A 303 -9.33 -14.41 -2.59
N ALA A 304 -8.31 -14.00 -3.36
CA ALA A 304 -7.23 -13.14 -2.85
C ALA A 304 -7.76 -11.80 -2.31
N ASN A 305 -8.83 -11.25 -2.89
CA ASN A 305 -9.49 -10.07 -2.36
C ASN A 305 -10.18 -10.36 -1.01
N LEU A 306 -10.83 -11.52 -0.86
CA LEU A 306 -11.52 -11.89 0.37
C LEU A 306 -10.52 -12.09 1.52
N PHE A 307 -9.34 -12.65 1.20
CA PHE A 307 -8.18 -12.68 2.08
C PHE A 307 -7.74 -11.27 2.49
N GLU A 308 -7.47 -10.36 1.55
CA GLU A 308 -7.01 -8.99 1.84
C GLU A 308 -8.06 -8.16 2.59
N VAL A 309 -9.34 -8.34 2.28
CA VAL A 309 -10.45 -7.67 2.96
C VAL A 309 -10.58 -8.14 4.41
N GLY A 310 -10.06 -9.33 4.75
CA GLY A 310 -9.89 -9.78 6.14
C GLY A 310 -9.29 -8.70 7.04
N ASN A 311 -8.25 -7.98 6.57
CA ASN A 311 -7.59 -6.90 7.31
C ASN A 311 -8.49 -5.70 7.63
N VAL A 312 -9.42 -5.37 6.74
CA VAL A 312 -10.33 -4.23 6.94
C VAL A 312 -11.61 -4.68 7.66
N SER A 313 -12.04 -5.92 7.43
CA SER A 313 -13.27 -6.49 7.99
C SER A 313 -13.28 -6.51 9.53
N VAL A 314 -12.12 -6.67 10.16
CA VAL A 314 -11.98 -6.58 11.62
C VAL A 314 -12.37 -5.22 12.20
N SER A 315 -12.50 -4.17 11.39
CA SER A 315 -13.05 -2.90 11.87
C SER A 315 -14.54 -3.00 12.27
N LEU A 316 -15.28 -4.02 11.79
CA LEU A 316 -16.63 -4.35 12.27
C LEU A 316 -16.61 -4.69 13.76
N GLU A 317 -15.60 -5.44 14.19
CA GLU A 317 -15.44 -5.84 15.60
C GLU A 317 -15.31 -4.62 16.51
N THR A 318 -14.63 -3.57 16.06
CA THR A 318 -14.56 -2.31 16.81
C THR A 318 -15.90 -1.58 16.80
N ILE A 319 -16.54 -1.52 15.63
CA ILE A 319 -17.75 -0.72 15.40
C ILE A 319 -18.97 -1.30 16.13
N GLU A 320 -19.19 -2.61 16.01
CA GLU A 320 -20.41 -3.28 16.49
C GLU A 320 -20.21 -3.96 17.84
N ARG A 321 -19.01 -4.52 18.09
CA ARG A 321 -18.72 -5.33 19.28
C ARG A 321 -17.87 -4.59 20.33
N GLY A 322 -17.42 -3.37 20.02
CA GLY A 322 -16.64 -2.55 20.94
C GLY A 322 -15.25 -3.11 21.27
N LYS A 323 -14.68 -3.95 20.40
CA LYS A 323 -13.29 -4.41 20.50
C LYS A 323 -12.32 -3.24 20.25
N ILE A 324 -11.16 -3.25 20.90
CA ILE A 324 -10.11 -2.24 20.74
C ILE A 324 -9.08 -2.76 19.73
N PRO A 325 -8.82 -2.03 18.63
CA PRO A 325 -7.80 -2.41 17.65
C PRO A 325 -6.44 -2.62 18.29
N ILE A 326 -5.66 -3.59 17.77
CA ILE A 326 -4.33 -3.99 18.26
C ILE A 326 -4.37 -4.80 19.56
N ILE A 327 -5.36 -4.58 20.44
CA ILE A 327 -5.43 -5.29 21.72
C ILE A 327 -6.29 -6.55 21.59
N ASP A 328 -7.51 -6.40 21.08
CA ASP A 328 -8.46 -7.52 20.95
C ASP A 328 -8.31 -8.25 19.61
N TYR A 329 -7.73 -7.61 18.60
CA TYR A 329 -7.43 -8.24 17.31
C TYR A 329 -6.21 -7.60 16.63
N PHE A 330 -5.55 -8.40 15.78
CA PHE A 330 -4.43 -8.02 14.95
C PHE A 330 -4.84 -7.93 13.48
N SER A 331 -4.61 -6.78 12.85
CA SER A 331 -4.62 -6.60 11.38
C SER A 331 -3.21 -6.29 10.90
N ALA A 332 -2.84 -6.77 9.72
CA ALA A 332 -1.53 -6.55 9.12
C ALA A 332 -1.23 -5.06 8.83
N HIS A 333 -2.23 -4.17 8.85
CA HIS A 333 -2.04 -2.73 8.72
C HIS A 333 -2.45 -1.92 9.96
N ALA A 334 -2.68 -2.57 11.10
CA ALA A 334 -2.95 -1.93 12.39
C ALA A 334 -4.14 -0.95 12.34
N ILE A 335 -4.04 0.22 13.01
CA ILE A 335 -5.12 1.20 13.09
C ILE A 335 -5.46 1.82 11.72
N ARG A 336 -4.56 1.75 10.72
CA ARG A 336 -4.82 2.31 9.39
C ARG A 336 -6.11 1.76 8.77
N ASP A 337 -6.38 0.47 8.95
CA ASP A 337 -7.57 -0.17 8.39
C ASP A 337 -8.86 0.22 9.12
N VAL A 338 -8.73 0.65 10.38
CA VAL A 338 -9.88 0.91 11.26
C VAL A 338 -10.22 2.39 11.32
N LEU A 339 -9.22 3.29 11.33
CA LEU A 339 -9.43 4.69 11.69
C LEU A 339 -10.39 5.42 10.76
N SER A 340 -10.23 5.29 9.45
CA SER A 340 -11.10 5.98 8.49
C SER A 340 -12.51 5.38 8.47
N SER A 341 -12.63 4.07 8.62
CA SER A 341 -13.90 3.36 8.75
C SER A 341 -14.65 3.76 10.01
N LEU A 342 -13.97 3.78 11.17
CA LEU A 342 -14.55 4.21 12.44
C LEU A 342 -15.02 5.66 12.37
N LEU A 343 -14.21 6.57 11.83
CA LEU A 343 -14.59 7.98 11.66
C LEU A 343 -15.83 8.12 10.75
N TYR A 344 -15.88 7.36 9.66
CA TYR A 344 -17.03 7.38 8.76
C TYR A 344 -18.30 6.88 9.47
N TRP A 345 -18.21 5.73 10.14
CA TRP A 345 -19.33 5.16 10.90
C TRP A 345 -19.82 6.09 12.01
N MET A 346 -18.93 6.73 12.77
CA MET A 346 -19.31 7.69 13.82
C MET A 346 -20.17 8.86 13.30
N VAL A 347 -20.03 9.20 12.02
CA VAL A 347 -20.79 10.30 11.40
C VAL A 347 -22.03 9.80 10.65
N GLY A 348 -21.94 8.66 9.96
CA GLY A 348 -23.00 8.15 9.08
C GLY A 348 -23.80 6.95 9.57
N GLY A 349 -23.37 6.27 10.63
CA GLY A 349 -24.02 5.09 11.21
C GLY A 349 -23.97 3.81 10.36
N ASP A 350 -23.54 3.89 9.10
CA ASP A 350 -23.46 2.75 8.18
C ASP A 350 -22.11 2.01 8.31
N ALA A 351 -22.12 0.92 9.07
CA ALA A 351 -20.94 0.08 9.31
C ALA A 351 -20.50 -0.67 8.04
N ARG A 352 -21.45 -1.18 7.24
CA ARG A 352 -21.12 -1.97 6.03
C ARG A 352 -20.42 -1.10 4.99
N THR A 353 -20.87 0.13 4.79
CA THR A 353 -20.17 1.09 3.92
C THR A 353 -18.82 1.50 4.52
N ALA A 354 -18.75 1.71 5.84
CA ALA A 354 -17.48 2.05 6.49
C ALA A 354 -16.36 1.04 6.17
N ILE A 355 -16.69 -0.25 6.09
CA ILE A 355 -15.71 -1.34 6.05
C ILE A 355 -15.39 -1.74 4.61
N PHE A 356 -16.40 -2.11 3.82
CA PHE A 356 -16.19 -2.68 2.49
C PHE A 356 -15.81 -1.64 1.44
N SER A 357 -16.16 -0.36 1.67
CA SER A 357 -15.84 0.71 0.73
C SER A 357 -14.98 1.83 1.29
N ASN A 358 -14.92 1.97 2.62
CA ASN A 358 -14.08 2.92 3.36
C ASN A 358 -13.90 4.27 2.62
N PRO A 359 -14.98 5.08 2.45
CA PRO A 359 -14.93 6.29 1.63
C PRO A 359 -13.87 7.31 2.07
N TRP A 360 -13.42 7.22 3.33
CA TRP A 360 -12.46 8.13 3.93
C TRP A 360 -11.04 7.56 3.99
N GLN A 361 -10.73 6.45 3.33
CA GLN A 361 -9.39 5.84 3.34
C GLN A 361 -8.27 6.84 2.96
N SER A 362 -8.53 7.70 1.97
CA SER A 362 -7.60 8.74 1.51
C SER A 362 -7.38 9.87 2.52
N LEU A 363 -8.10 9.93 3.64
CA LEU A 363 -7.95 10.96 4.66
C LEU A 363 -6.55 10.91 5.29
N SER A 364 -6.06 9.68 5.53
CA SER A 364 -4.70 9.43 6.01
C SER A 364 -3.64 10.04 5.09
N GLN A 365 -3.85 9.92 3.77
CA GLN A 365 -2.95 10.47 2.75
C GLN A 365 -2.98 12.00 2.72
N ILE A 366 -4.17 12.61 2.83
CA ILE A 366 -4.33 14.08 2.87
C ILE A 366 -3.62 14.64 4.10
N LEU A 367 -3.78 13.99 5.26
CA LEU A 367 -3.10 14.38 6.49
C LEU A 367 -1.59 14.27 6.38
N GLY A 368 -1.06 13.19 5.79
CA GLY A 368 0.38 13.07 5.57
C GLY A 368 0.93 14.09 4.57
N ILE A 369 0.19 14.46 3.52
CA ILE A 369 0.56 15.57 2.62
C ILE A 369 0.59 16.91 3.37
N LEU A 370 -0.38 17.15 4.27
CA LEU A 370 -0.35 18.33 5.14
C LEU A 370 0.85 18.32 6.08
N PHE A 371 1.22 17.16 6.62
CA PHE A 371 2.42 17.02 7.44
C PHE A 371 3.68 17.33 6.63
N LEU A 372 3.79 16.81 5.41
CA LEU A 372 4.88 17.13 4.50
C LEU A 372 4.92 18.63 4.19
N TYR A 373 3.78 19.27 3.91
CA TYR A 373 3.69 20.72 3.77
C TYR A 373 4.25 21.45 5.00
N PHE A 374 3.88 21.05 6.22
CA PHE A 374 4.39 21.67 7.43
C PHE A 374 5.90 21.47 7.62
N ILE A 375 6.43 20.29 7.28
CA ILE A 375 7.88 20.01 7.28
C ILE A 375 8.59 20.94 6.29
N LEU A 376 8.12 20.98 5.04
CA LEU A 376 8.72 21.78 3.97
C LEU A 376 8.65 23.29 4.24
N THR A 377 7.59 23.80 4.88
CA THR A 377 7.52 25.22 5.30
C THR A 377 8.54 25.63 6.36
N ARG A 378 9.28 24.68 6.96
CA ARG A 378 10.44 24.98 7.81
C ARG A 378 11.72 25.20 7.02
N ILE A 379 11.75 24.77 5.77
CA ILE A 379 12.94 24.71 4.93
C ILE A 379 12.85 25.73 3.80
N PHE A 380 11.72 25.75 3.09
CA PHE A 380 11.50 26.62 1.94
C PHE A 380 10.50 27.73 2.24
N ASN A 381 10.52 28.78 1.41
CA ASN A 381 9.47 29.78 1.38
C ASN A 381 8.13 29.10 1.00
N ARG A 382 7.04 29.55 1.64
CA ARG A 382 5.67 29.06 1.43
C ARG A 382 5.26 28.95 -0.04
N ASN A 383 5.70 29.90 -0.88
CA ASN A 383 5.40 29.93 -2.31
C ASN A 383 6.04 28.74 -3.06
N TRP A 384 7.24 28.31 -2.66
CA TRP A 384 7.84 27.08 -3.19
C TRP A 384 7.12 25.84 -2.66
N VAL A 385 6.82 25.84 -1.35
CA VAL A 385 6.20 24.68 -0.70
C VAL A 385 4.84 24.36 -1.29
N ILE A 386 4.00 25.37 -1.56
CA ILE A 386 2.67 25.12 -2.15
C ILE A 386 2.79 24.53 -3.56
N LEU A 387 3.73 25.02 -4.38
CA LEU A 387 3.95 24.48 -5.72
C LEU A 387 4.49 23.05 -5.69
N ILE A 388 5.45 22.76 -4.80
CA ILE A 388 5.94 21.39 -4.58
C ILE A 388 4.77 20.50 -4.15
N THR A 389 3.97 20.94 -3.19
CA THR A 389 2.86 20.13 -2.66
C THR A 389 1.81 19.82 -3.72
N LEU A 390 1.50 20.78 -4.60
CA LEU A 390 0.42 20.63 -5.59
C LEU A 390 0.81 19.83 -6.84
N ILE A 391 2.02 20.05 -7.35
CA ILE A 391 2.40 19.65 -8.72
C ILE A 391 3.46 18.57 -8.71
N PHE A 392 4.33 18.56 -7.70
CA PHE A 392 5.40 17.59 -7.65
C PHE A 392 4.82 16.17 -7.49
N PRO A 393 5.45 15.13 -8.09
CA PRO A 393 4.92 13.77 -8.08
C PRO A 393 5.08 13.10 -6.70
N LEU A 394 4.40 13.61 -5.67
CA LEU A 394 4.43 13.14 -4.28
C LEU A 394 3.42 12.01 -4.01
N VAL A 395 2.50 11.79 -4.93
CA VAL A 395 1.30 10.96 -4.78
C VAL A 395 1.42 9.71 -5.64
N ILE A 396 2.49 8.95 -5.42
CA ILE A 396 2.75 7.72 -6.17
C ILE A 396 2.01 6.56 -5.48
N PRO A 397 1.23 5.74 -6.19
CA PRO A 397 0.58 4.58 -5.60
C PRO A 397 1.56 3.70 -4.82
N ASN A 398 1.12 3.17 -3.68
CA ASN A 398 1.92 2.32 -2.80
C ASN A 398 3.16 2.99 -2.18
N THR A 399 3.25 4.32 -2.20
CA THR A 399 4.29 5.06 -1.46
C THR A 399 3.81 5.56 -0.09
N PHE A 400 4.65 5.40 0.94
CA PHE A 400 4.30 5.59 2.36
C PHE A 400 4.76 6.93 2.96
N TRP A 401 5.47 7.78 2.20
CA TRP A 401 5.87 9.10 2.68
C TRP A 401 4.72 10.10 2.85
N GLY A 402 3.51 9.76 2.39
CA GLY A 402 2.31 10.56 2.51
C GLY A 402 1.40 10.10 3.65
N GLU A 403 1.88 9.28 4.58
CA GLU A 403 1.07 8.70 5.65
C GLU A 403 1.15 9.48 6.97
N LEU A 404 0.31 9.11 7.95
CA LEU A 404 0.31 9.69 9.28
C LEU A 404 1.65 9.49 10.03
N ALA A 405 2.50 8.55 9.60
CA ALA A 405 3.82 8.31 10.18
C ALA A 405 4.71 9.57 10.23
N LEU A 406 4.50 10.54 9.32
CA LEU A 406 5.21 11.83 9.37
C LEU A 406 4.93 12.67 10.62
N ILE A 407 3.90 12.34 11.41
CA ILE A 407 3.64 13.00 12.70
C ILE A 407 4.83 12.86 13.66
N ALA A 408 5.53 11.72 13.65
CA ALA A 408 6.73 11.49 14.44
C ALA A 408 7.87 12.45 14.03
N VAL A 409 8.02 12.69 12.73
CA VAL A 409 9.01 13.64 12.19
C VAL A 409 8.67 15.08 12.62
N ILE A 410 7.39 15.46 12.60
CA ILE A 410 6.95 16.76 13.13
C ILE A 410 7.23 16.86 14.64
N GLY A 411 6.94 15.81 15.40
CA GLY A 411 7.25 15.71 16.82
C GLY A 411 8.75 15.90 17.09
N LEU A 412 9.60 15.23 16.31
CA LEU A 412 11.06 15.37 16.38
C LEU A 412 11.50 16.80 16.08
N LEU A 413 10.98 17.43 15.02
CA LEU A 413 11.31 18.81 14.69
C LEU A 413 10.86 19.79 15.78
N PHE A 414 9.72 19.54 16.40
CA PHE A 414 9.24 20.35 17.52
C PHE A 414 10.14 20.22 18.75
N LEU A 415 10.60 18.99 19.03
CA LEU A 415 11.57 18.67 20.07
C LEU A 415 12.93 19.35 19.83
N VAL A 416 13.49 19.21 18.63
CA VAL A 416 14.78 19.82 18.26
C VAL A 416 14.75 21.34 18.37
N LYS A 417 13.59 21.96 18.09
CA LYS A 417 13.43 23.42 18.18
C LYS A 417 13.22 23.93 19.61
N ASN A 418 12.63 23.14 20.50
CA ASN A 418 12.33 23.55 21.88
C ASN A 418 12.84 22.51 22.89
N PRO A 419 14.15 22.16 22.87
CA PRO A 419 14.71 21.12 23.74
C PRO A 419 14.67 21.47 25.24
N GLU A 420 14.34 22.73 25.57
CA GLU A 420 14.16 23.22 26.92
C GLU A 420 12.78 22.89 27.54
N LYS A 421 11.76 22.63 26.72
CA LYS A 421 10.37 22.44 27.18
C LYS A 421 10.02 20.96 27.32
N LEU A 422 9.55 20.55 28.51
CA LEU A 422 9.09 19.18 28.74
C LEU A 422 7.93 18.78 27.81
N SER A 423 7.02 19.71 27.52
CA SER A 423 5.89 19.49 26.59
C SER A 423 6.33 19.03 25.21
N SER A 424 7.52 19.44 24.75
CA SER A 424 8.05 19.04 23.45
C SER A 424 8.51 17.58 23.44
N TYR A 425 9.05 17.08 24.56
CA TYR A 425 9.39 15.66 24.68
C TYR A 425 8.13 14.80 24.84
N LEU A 426 7.11 15.28 25.58
CA LEU A 426 5.82 14.59 25.70
C LEU A 426 5.13 14.46 24.33
N LEU A 427 5.04 15.56 23.57
CA LEU A 427 4.47 15.54 22.22
C LEU A 427 5.27 14.65 21.27
N PHE A 428 6.59 14.58 21.41
CA PHE A 428 7.43 13.65 20.64
C PHE A 428 7.03 12.20 20.92
N TRP A 429 6.96 11.76 22.18
CA TRP A 429 6.61 10.38 22.51
C TRP A 429 5.15 10.03 22.16
N LEU A 430 4.22 10.96 22.30
CA LEU A 430 2.84 10.77 21.82
C LEU A 430 2.80 10.60 20.30
N ALA A 431 3.55 11.42 19.55
CA ALA A 431 3.64 11.29 18.10
C ALA A 431 4.30 9.96 17.68
N ILE A 432 5.29 9.48 18.42
CA ILE A 432 5.88 8.13 18.22
C ILE A 432 4.84 7.04 18.43
N GLY A 433 4.07 7.10 19.54
CA GLY A 433 3.00 6.12 19.80
C GLY A 433 1.97 6.07 18.68
N VAL A 434 1.45 7.22 18.25
CA VAL A 434 0.51 7.30 17.11
C VAL A 434 1.16 6.73 15.84
N CYS A 435 2.42 7.07 15.56
CA CYS A 435 3.15 6.61 14.38
C CYS A 435 3.28 5.08 14.35
N CYS A 436 3.78 4.45 15.43
CA CYS A 436 4.01 3.01 15.50
C CYS A 436 2.71 2.18 15.39
N PHE A 437 1.59 2.70 15.94
CA PHE A 437 0.31 2.01 15.91
C PHE A 437 -0.56 2.32 14.69
N THR A 438 -0.24 3.36 13.92
CA THR A 438 -0.94 3.61 12.66
C THR A 438 -0.70 2.46 11.69
N ARG A 439 0.55 2.01 11.56
CA ARG A 439 0.93 0.96 10.61
C ARG A 439 2.27 0.35 11.03
N TYR A 440 2.36 -0.98 11.09
CA TYR A 440 3.54 -1.64 11.66
C TYR A 440 4.81 -1.46 10.82
N ASP A 441 4.73 -1.47 9.49
CA ASP A 441 5.92 -1.34 8.64
C ASP A 441 6.50 0.10 8.63
N SER A 442 5.78 1.06 8.05
CA SER A 442 6.22 2.44 7.88
C SER A 442 6.23 3.19 9.20
N GLY A 443 5.26 2.93 10.06
CA GLY A 443 5.11 3.57 11.36
C GLY A 443 6.24 3.20 12.32
N ILE A 444 6.56 1.90 12.47
CA ILE A 444 7.67 1.47 13.33
C ILE A 444 9.00 1.93 12.75
N SER A 445 9.22 1.81 11.43
CA SER A 445 10.46 2.26 10.79
C SER A 445 10.71 3.75 11.05
N VAL A 446 9.74 4.63 10.73
CA VAL A 446 9.87 6.09 10.94
C VAL A 446 9.96 6.43 12.43
N GLY A 447 9.20 5.75 13.28
CA GLY A 447 9.21 5.94 14.73
C GLY A 447 10.59 5.62 15.33
N LEU A 448 11.14 4.44 15.02
CA LEU A 448 12.48 4.03 15.47
C LEU A 448 13.57 4.96 14.94
N SER A 449 13.49 5.39 13.67
CA SER A 449 14.44 6.37 13.11
C SER A 449 14.41 7.70 13.84
N CYS A 450 13.22 8.17 14.23
CA CYS A 450 13.05 9.37 15.05
C CYS A 450 13.62 9.19 16.47
N ILE A 451 13.39 8.03 17.10
CA ILE A 451 13.95 7.67 18.42
C ILE A 451 15.48 7.66 18.38
N LEU A 452 16.08 6.99 17.40
CA LEU A 452 17.53 6.92 17.25
C LEU A 452 18.15 8.30 16.98
N THR A 453 17.52 9.10 16.10
CA THR A 453 17.95 10.47 15.83
C THR A 453 17.87 11.33 17.09
N ALA A 454 16.77 11.26 17.85
CA ALA A 454 16.63 11.99 19.11
C ALA A 454 17.66 11.53 20.16
N THR A 455 17.89 10.22 20.27
CA THR A 455 18.88 9.63 21.18
C THR A 455 20.28 10.11 20.87
N LEU A 456 20.69 10.13 19.59
CA LEU A 456 21.97 10.68 19.16
C LEU A 456 22.11 12.15 19.59
N LEU A 457 21.08 12.96 19.37
CA LEU A 457 21.08 14.37 19.78
C LEU A 457 21.15 14.55 21.31
N VAL A 458 20.55 13.64 22.10
CA VAL A 458 20.70 13.60 23.57
C VAL A 458 22.15 13.25 23.95
N VAL A 459 22.74 12.21 23.35
CA VAL A 459 24.13 11.77 23.62
C VAL A 459 25.14 12.87 23.29
N MET A 460 24.90 13.61 22.20
CA MET A 460 25.68 14.79 21.82
C MET A 460 25.52 15.98 22.79
N LYS A 461 24.74 15.82 23.87
CA LYS A 461 24.38 16.85 24.86
C LYS A 461 23.68 18.06 24.24
N ASN A 462 22.98 17.86 23.12
CA ASN A 462 22.14 18.90 22.52
C ASN A 462 20.75 18.96 23.18
N MET A 463 20.35 17.91 23.89
CA MET A 463 19.06 17.76 24.56
C MET A 463 19.25 17.15 25.96
N SER A 464 18.23 17.26 26.82
CA SER A 464 18.30 16.76 28.20
C SER A 464 17.91 15.29 28.29
N ALA A 465 18.86 14.42 28.64
CA ALA A 465 18.61 12.99 28.88
C ALA A 465 17.53 12.75 29.95
N ARG A 466 17.58 13.53 31.04
CA ARG A 466 16.58 13.45 32.12
C ARG A 466 15.17 13.71 31.61
N ARG A 467 14.97 14.78 30.82
CA ARG A 467 13.64 15.10 30.27
C ARG A 467 13.18 14.04 29.29
N TYR A 468 14.08 13.55 28.43
CA TYR A 468 13.80 12.50 27.45
C TYR A 468 13.29 11.22 28.10
N ILE A 469 14.00 10.71 29.10
CA ILE A 469 13.61 9.50 29.86
C ILE A 469 12.34 9.76 30.67
N TYR A 470 12.26 10.88 31.39
CA TYR A 470 11.09 11.19 32.21
C TYR A 470 9.80 11.30 31.37
N SER A 471 9.87 11.96 30.22
CA SER A 471 8.72 12.06 29.32
C SER A 471 8.33 10.72 28.68
N PHE A 472 9.31 9.83 28.43
CA PHE A 472 9.02 8.48 27.95
C PHE A 472 8.21 7.72 28.99
N ILE A 473 8.67 7.73 30.25
CA ILE A 473 7.96 7.08 31.37
C ILE A 473 6.56 7.67 31.52
N LEU A 474 6.40 9.00 31.44
CA LEU A 474 5.08 9.65 31.54
C LEU A 474 4.10 9.28 30.44
N VAL A 475 4.56 8.84 29.26
CA VAL A 475 3.70 8.39 28.17
C VAL A 475 3.52 6.87 28.20
N ALA A 476 4.61 6.11 28.36
CA ALA A 476 4.60 4.66 28.33
C ALA A 476 3.90 4.04 29.54
N PHE A 477 4.10 4.60 30.75
CA PHE A 477 3.52 4.02 31.97
C PHE A 477 1.99 4.06 31.99
N PRO A 478 1.30 5.20 31.70
CA PRO A 478 -0.15 5.21 31.59
C PRO A 478 -0.70 4.27 30.50
N THR A 479 -0.01 4.17 29.35
CA THR A 479 -0.40 3.24 28.27
C THR A 479 -0.31 1.79 28.72
N LEU A 480 0.78 1.42 29.42
CA LEU A 480 0.95 0.07 29.96
C LEU A 480 -0.08 -0.26 31.05
N VAL A 481 -0.36 0.69 31.95
CA VAL A 481 -1.39 0.52 32.98
C VAL A 481 -2.76 0.36 32.32
N PHE A 482 -3.08 1.16 31.31
CA PHE A 482 -4.33 1.03 30.56
C PHE A 482 -4.44 -0.36 29.91
N TYR A 483 -3.39 -0.82 29.23
CA TYR A 483 -3.33 -2.14 28.62
C TYR A 483 -3.59 -3.25 29.65
N ILE A 484 -2.83 -3.27 30.75
CA ILE A 484 -2.98 -4.29 31.82
C ILE A 484 -4.38 -4.25 32.43
N CYS A 485 -4.90 -3.07 32.76
CA CYS A 485 -6.25 -2.94 33.30
C CYS A 485 -7.30 -3.45 32.30
N TYR A 486 -7.14 -3.14 31.02
CA TYR A 486 -8.04 -3.61 29.98
C TYR A 486 -8.01 -5.13 29.83
N SER A 487 -6.81 -5.73 29.79
CA SER A 487 -6.63 -7.18 29.72
C SER A 487 -7.26 -7.90 30.91
N ILE A 488 -7.11 -7.37 32.13
CA ILE A 488 -7.76 -7.92 33.33
C ILE A 488 -9.29 -7.85 33.20
N ILE A 489 -9.84 -6.75 32.67
CA ILE A 489 -11.29 -6.60 32.48
C ILE A 489 -11.82 -7.58 31.42
N LYS A 490 -11.06 -7.82 30.36
CA LYS A 490 -11.41 -8.72 29.26
C LYS A 490 -11.02 -10.19 29.48
N ASN A 491 -10.32 -10.49 30.56
CA ASN A 491 -9.92 -11.84 30.97
C ASN A 491 -9.04 -12.59 29.94
N PHE A 492 -8.15 -11.88 29.25
CA PHE A 492 -7.11 -12.52 28.42
C PHE A 492 -5.72 -12.34 29.03
N ASP A 493 -4.81 -13.27 28.73
CA ASP A 493 -3.42 -13.20 29.19
C ASP A 493 -2.68 -12.04 28.53
N TRP A 494 -2.34 -11.02 29.31
CA TRP A 494 -1.66 -9.81 28.84
C TRP A 494 -0.21 -10.07 28.45
N ILE A 495 0.45 -11.12 28.98
CA ILE A 495 1.80 -11.48 28.54
C ILE A 495 1.71 -12.28 27.25
N GLY A 496 0.91 -13.35 27.23
CA GLY A 496 0.65 -14.16 26.04
C GLY A 496 0.21 -13.31 24.85
N ARG A 497 -0.67 -12.33 25.05
CA ARG A 497 -1.11 -11.42 23.96
C ARG A 497 0.01 -10.53 23.41
N ILE A 498 0.98 -10.12 24.23
CA ILE A 498 2.17 -9.40 23.74
C ILE A 498 3.07 -10.35 22.95
N ASP A 499 3.24 -11.59 23.43
CA ASP A 499 4.06 -12.60 22.77
C ASP A 499 3.48 -12.98 21.41
N GLU A 500 2.17 -13.25 21.36
CA GLU A 500 1.41 -13.49 20.15
C GLU A 500 1.54 -12.32 19.15
N TRP A 501 1.40 -11.06 19.60
CA TRP A 501 1.64 -9.88 18.76
C TRP A 501 3.07 -9.81 18.21
N MET A 502 4.07 -10.16 19.02
CA MET A 502 5.47 -10.19 18.59
C MET A 502 5.71 -11.28 17.55
N ASP A 503 5.08 -12.44 17.71
CA ASP A 503 5.21 -13.57 16.80
C ASP A 503 4.62 -13.27 15.44
N VAL A 504 3.38 -12.78 15.38
CA VAL A 504 2.74 -12.45 14.09
C VAL A 504 3.21 -11.12 13.51
N GLY A 505 3.60 -10.16 14.35
CA GLY A 505 4.03 -8.84 13.92
C GLY A 505 5.50 -8.78 13.49
N ALA A 506 6.40 -9.30 14.32
CA ALA A 506 7.85 -9.17 14.11
C ALA A 506 8.48 -10.39 13.41
N LYS A 507 7.98 -11.60 13.68
CA LYS A 507 8.56 -12.85 13.11
C LYS A 507 7.91 -13.30 11.80
N SER A 508 6.77 -12.74 11.41
CA SER A 508 6.06 -13.10 10.16
C SER A 508 6.89 -12.92 8.89
N SER A 509 8.00 -12.19 8.93
CA SER A 509 8.92 -12.11 7.78
C SER A 509 9.37 -13.49 7.27
N ALA A 510 9.58 -14.47 8.15
CA ALA A 510 9.94 -15.82 7.71
C ALA A 510 8.84 -16.48 6.86
N THR A 511 7.57 -16.23 7.20
CA THR A 511 6.37 -16.76 6.51
C THR A 511 6.29 -16.35 5.04
N TRP A 512 6.84 -15.19 4.70
CA TRP A 512 6.73 -14.55 3.39
C TRP A 512 8.05 -14.54 2.60
N ALA A 513 9.12 -15.10 3.15
CA ALA A 513 10.43 -15.07 2.49
C ALA A 513 10.44 -15.93 1.21
N THR A 514 11.17 -15.50 0.19
CA THR A 514 11.36 -16.28 -1.03
C THR A 514 12.80 -16.78 -1.18
N ILE A 515 12.97 -17.83 -2.00
CA ILE A 515 14.27 -18.49 -2.25
C ILE A 515 15.28 -17.53 -2.90
N THR A 516 14.83 -16.65 -3.80
CA THR A 516 15.67 -15.64 -4.44
C THR A 516 15.02 -14.26 -4.35
N PHE A 517 15.83 -13.20 -4.46
CA PHE A 517 15.35 -11.80 -4.43
C PHE A 517 15.20 -11.17 -5.81
N GLY A 518 15.44 -11.95 -6.87
CA GLY A 518 15.51 -11.57 -8.28
C GLY A 518 16.86 -11.88 -8.92
N ASN A 519 17.00 -11.59 -10.22
CA ASN A 519 18.19 -11.94 -11.00
C ASN A 519 19.45 -11.14 -10.59
N PRO A 520 20.49 -11.76 -9.97
CA PRO A 520 21.70 -11.06 -9.51
C PRO A 520 22.56 -10.47 -10.63
N SER A 521 22.42 -10.97 -11.87
CA SER A 521 23.12 -10.43 -13.05
C SER A 521 22.47 -9.16 -13.61
N SER A 522 21.29 -8.78 -13.11
CA SER A 522 20.57 -7.61 -13.60
C SER A 522 21.08 -6.30 -12.99
N LEU A 523 21.09 -5.22 -13.79
CA LEU A 523 21.39 -3.88 -13.29
C LEU A 523 20.41 -3.44 -12.18
N LYS A 524 19.16 -3.91 -12.25
CA LYS A 524 18.13 -3.62 -11.24
C LYS A 524 18.54 -4.14 -9.87
N PHE A 525 18.99 -5.40 -9.82
CA PHE A 525 19.45 -6.04 -8.58
C PHE A 525 20.61 -5.28 -7.95
N PHE A 526 21.65 -4.97 -8.74
CA PHE A 526 22.81 -4.21 -8.28
C PHE A 526 22.40 -2.84 -7.71
N ILE A 527 21.52 -2.10 -8.39
CA ILE A 527 21.16 -0.75 -7.92
C ILE A 527 20.37 -0.82 -6.61
N ILE A 528 19.46 -1.78 -6.49
CA ILE A 528 18.53 -1.90 -5.36
C ILE A 528 19.20 -2.47 -4.11
N TYR A 529 19.94 -3.57 -4.24
CA TYR A 529 20.48 -4.28 -3.08
C TYR A 529 21.92 -3.90 -2.75
N GLU A 530 22.67 -3.27 -3.67
CA GLU A 530 24.07 -2.90 -3.44
C GLU A 530 24.27 -1.38 -3.43
N LEU A 531 23.91 -0.69 -4.51
CA LEU A 531 24.24 0.74 -4.68
C LEU A 531 23.46 1.63 -3.72
N PHE A 532 22.13 1.55 -3.68
CA PHE A 532 21.32 2.42 -2.84
C PHE A 532 21.58 2.21 -1.34
N PRO A 533 21.69 0.98 -0.82
CA PRO A 533 22.04 0.74 0.59
C PRO A 533 23.42 1.30 0.93
N SER A 534 24.41 1.09 0.06
CA SER A 534 25.76 1.65 0.25
C SER A 534 25.76 3.17 0.30
N LEU A 535 24.99 3.82 -0.60
CA LEU A 535 24.84 5.27 -0.60
C LEU A 535 24.13 5.76 0.67
N ASP A 536 23.09 5.06 1.14
CA ASP A 536 22.37 5.44 2.36
C ASP A 536 23.24 5.31 3.62
N VAL A 537 23.98 4.21 3.77
CA VAL A 537 24.95 4.04 4.86
C VAL A 537 26.00 5.15 4.83
N ALA A 538 26.51 5.52 3.65
CA ALA A 538 27.42 6.65 3.51
C ALA A 538 26.75 7.97 3.93
N MET A 539 25.49 8.22 3.55
CA MET A 539 24.73 9.41 3.97
C MET A 539 24.54 9.44 5.50
N ILE A 540 24.23 8.32 6.14
CA ILE A 540 24.12 8.21 7.61
C ILE A 540 25.46 8.58 8.27
N ILE A 541 26.54 7.93 7.87
CA ILE A 541 27.88 8.15 8.45
C ILE A 541 28.30 9.62 8.28
N ILE A 542 28.18 10.15 7.05
CA ILE A 542 28.53 11.55 6.75
C ILE A 542 27.66 12.50 7.57
N THR A 543 26.35 12.26 7.67
CA THR A 543 25.43 13.11 8.45
C THR A 543 25.79 13.11 9.92
N ILE A 544 26.10 11.95 10.52
CA ILE A 544 26.54 11.84 11.92
C ILE A 544 27.85 12.59 12.14
N ILE A 545 28.86 12.38 11.28
CA ILE A 545 30.15 13.07 11.37
C ILE A 545 29.93 14.59 11.29
N LEU A 546 29.14 15.05 10.31
CA LEU A 546 28.87 16.48 10.12
C LEU A 546 28.04 17.06 11.26
N LEU A 547 27.12 16.32 11.88
CA LEU A 547 26.38 16.77 13.06
C LEU A 547 27.30 16.92 14.29
N ILE A 548 28.28 16.03 14.44
CA ILE A 548 29.29 16.09 15.50
C ILE A 548 30.22 17.29 15.29
N LEU A 549 30.72 17.47 14.07
CA LEU A 549 31.65 18.54 13.72
C LEU A 549 30.96 19.92 13.67
N ASN A 550 29.75 19.98 13.12
CA ASN A 550 28.99 21.21 12.90
C ASN A 550 27.68 21.18 13.70
N ARG A 551 27.63 21.97 14.78
CA ARG A 551 26.44 22.06 15.64
C ARG A 551 25.34 22.97 15.10
N THR A 552 25.49 23.49 13.88
CA THR A 552 24.51 24.33 13.17
C THR A 552 23.53 23.47 12.36
N ALA A 553 22.38 24.03 11.97
CA ALA A 553 21.40 23.35 11.10
C ALA A 553 20.88 21.97 11.62
N ARG A 554 20.78 21.80 12.94
CA ARG A 554 20.47 20.52 13.61
C ARG A 554 19.17 19.87 13.14
N ASP A 555 18.16 20.68 12.86
CA ASP A 555 16.87 20.20 12.36
C ASP A 555 16.96 19.65 10.93
N ARG A 556 17.78 20.23 10.05
CA ARG A 556 18.05 19.67 8.71
C ARG A 556 18.85 18.37 8.80
N GLY A 557 19.87 18.32 9.65
CA GLY A 557 20.64 17.10 9.87
C GLY A 557 19.81 15.99 10.53
N ALA A 558 18.88 16.34 11.44
CA ALA A 558 17.93 15.40 12.03
C ALA A 558 16.99 14.81 10.97
N LEU A 559 16.50 15.63 10.03
CA LEU A 559 15.69 15.13 8.91
C LEU A 559 16.47 14.20 8.00
N ALA A 560 17.68 14.58 7.60
CA ALA A 560 18.55 13.73 6.77
C ALA A 560 18.79 12.37 7.43
N LEU A 561 19.17 12.37 8.72
CA LEU A 561 19.40 11.14 9.47
C LEU A 561 18.13 10.30 9.63
N THR A 562 17.00 10.94 9.94
CA THR A 562 15.71 10.23 10.14
C THR A 562 15.30 9.51 8.87
N PHE A 563 15.27 10.19 7.71
CA PHE A 563 14.83 9.57 6.47
C PHE A 563 15.79 8.50 5.95
N SER A 564 17.10 8.67 6.14
CA SER A 564 18.09 7.61 5.85
C SER A 564 17.88 6.38 6.73
N LEU A 565 17.76 6.56 8.05
CA LEU A 565 17.47 5.43 8.95
C LEU A 565 16.13 4.77 8.60
N SER A 566 15.11 5.54 8.20
CA SER A 566 13.82 4.98 7.79
C SER A 566 13.96 4.08 6.56
N TYR A 567 14.78 4.49 5.58
CA TYR A 567 15.11 3.65 4.43
C TYR A 567 15.84 2.37 4.85
N SER A 568 16.86 2.49 5.70
CA SER A 568 17.63 1.35 6.21
C SER A 568 16.77 0.32 6.97
N PHE A 569 15.75 0.74 7.72
CA PHE A 569 14.82 -0.20 8.37
C PHE A 569 13.81 -0.80 7.39
N MET A 570 13.38 -0.03 6.40
CA MET A 570 12.34 -0.43 5.47
C MET A 570 12.89 -1.44 4.43
N ILE A 571 14.16 -1.36 4.05
CA ILE A 571 14.76 -2.22 3.01
C ILE A 571 14.73 -3.71 3.36
N THR A 572 14.67 -4.10 4.63
CA THR A 572 14.52 -5.51 5.04
C THR A 572 13.26 -6.14 4.45
N ARG A 573 12.20 -5.36 4.24
CA ARG A 573 10.96 -5.80 3.56
C ARG A 573 11.19 -6.19 2.09
N THR A 574 12.21 -5.62 1.44
CA THR A 574 12.65 -6.04 0.10
C THR A 574 13.54 -7.27 0.07
N LEU A 575 14.03 -7.74 1.22
CA LEU A 575 14.75 -9.01 1.30
C LEU A 575 13.78 -10.18 1.48
N VAL A 576 12.57 -9.91 1.98
CA VAL A 576 11.61 -10.96 2.34
C VAL A 576 10.63 -11.23 1.20
N TYR A 577 9.64 -10.35 1.01
CA TYR A 577 8.47 -10.61 0.15
C TYR A 577 8.26 -9.56 -0.94
N HIS A 578 8.60 -8.30 -0.64
CA HIS A 578 8.52 -7.22 -1.62
C HIS A 578 9.85 -7.09 -2.34
N ASN A 579 10.33 -8.18 -2.95
CA ASN A 579 11.61 -8.26 -3.65
C ASN A 579 11.40 -8.28 -5.18
N LEU A 580 12.48 -8.30 -5.97
CA LEU A 580 12.38 -8.27 -7.44
C LEU A 580 11.85 -9.58 -8.05
N GLU A 581 11.89 -10.70 -7.31
CA GLU A 581 11.38 -12.00 -7.75
C GLU A 581 9.85 -12.03 -7.67
N VAL A 582 9.30 -11.83 -6.46
CA VAL A 582 7.84 -11.86 -6.21
C VAL A 582 7.14 -10.80 -7.03
N THR A 583 7.69 -9.60 -7.02
CA THR A 583 6.98 -8.48 -7.63
C THR A 583 7.16 -8.43 -9.14
N LYS A 584 8.19 -9.07 -9.72
CA LYS A 584 8.65 -9.06 -11.15
C LYS A 584 8.83 -7.68 -11.81
N THR A 585 8.24 -6.66 -11.22
CA THR A 585 7.93 -5.29 -11.66
C THR A 585 8.31 -4.28 -10.57
N GLY A 586 8.89 -4.77 -9.47
CA GLY A 586 9.34 -3.93 -8.39
C GLY A 586 8.18 -3.19 -7.69
N TRP A 587 7.10 -3.88 -7.31
CA TRP A 587 6.11 -3.35 -6.35
C TRP A 587 6.70 -3.04 -4.94
N THR A 588 8.02 -2.90 -4.85
CA THR A 588 8.82 -2.49 -3.72
C THR A 588 8.68 -0.98 -3.52
N GLY A 589 7.45 -0.52 -3.25
CA GLY A 589 7.19 0.85 -2.78
C GLY A 589 8.19 1.25 -1.69
N VAL A 590 8.62 0.27 -0.88
CA VAL A 590 9.75 0.25 0.06
C VAL A 590 10.99 1.08 -0.35
N ILE A 591 11.51 0.92 -1.59
CA ILE A 591 12.72 1.64 -2.04
C ILE A 591 12.38 3.05 -2.46
N ILE A 592 11.29 3.18 -3.21
CA ILE A 592 10.76 4.46 -3.64
C ILE A 592 10.41 5.29 -2.40
N ASN A 593 10.00 4.72 -1.26
CA ASN A 593 9.44 5.42 -0.10
C ASN A 593 10.34 6.38 0.65
N PHE A 594 11.60 6.02 0.88
CA PHE A 594 12.43 6.83 1.78
C PHE A 594 13.77 7.20 1.17
N PHE A 595 14.29 6.45 0.19
CA PHE A 595 15.58 6.79 -0.43
C PHE A 595 15.56 8.17 -1.13
N PRO A 596 14.56 8.52 -1.96
CA PRO A 596 14.51 9.86 -2.56
C PRO A 596 14.41 10.98 -1.51
N LEU A 597 13.69 10.75 -0.40
CA LEU A 597 13.62 11.70 0.71
C LEU A 597 14.93 11.80 1.49
N ALA A 598 15.61 10.68 1.73
CA ALA A 598 16.92 10.65 2.34
C ALA A 598 17.92 11.49 1.54
N VAL A 599 18.00 11.26 0.22
CA VAL A 599 18.82 12.05 -0.71
C VAL A 599 18.43 13.53 -0.67
N PHE A 600 17.14 13.84 -0.70
CA PHE A 600 16.63 15.21 -0.66
C PHE A 600 17.05 15.96 0.61
N PHE A 601 16.80 15.40 1.79
CA PHE A 601 17.14 16.04 3.05
C PHE A 601 18.65 16.05 3.30
N PHE A 602 19.38 15.04 2.83
CA PHE A 602 20.84 15.06 2.84
C PHE A 602 21.40 16.22 2.01
N CYS A 603 20.92 16.40 0.77
CA CYS A 603 21.32 17.54 -0.05
C CYS A 603 20.98 18.89 0.60
N ILE A 604 19.80 19.02 1.20
CA ILE A 604 19.42 20.23 1.97
C ILE A 604 20.42 20.50 3.09
N TYR A 605 20.78 19.47 3.85
CA TYR A 605 21.72 19.60 4.97
C TYR A 605 23.11 20.04 4.49
N ILE A 606 23.62 19.44 3.41
CA ILE A 606 24.91 19.83 2.81
C ILE A 606 24.88 21.27 2.29
N CYS A 607 23.79 21.69 1.61
CA CYS A 607 23.64 23.06 1.13
C CYS A 607 23.68 24.08 2.27
N GLU A 608 23.05 23.78 3.41
CA GLU A 608 23.01 24.65 4.58
C GLU A 608 24.38 24.75 5.28
N LEU A 609 25.16 23.67 5.30
CA LEU A 609 26.50 23.66 5.91
C LEU A 609 27.55 24.41 5.08
N PHE A 610 27.39 24.48 3.76
CA PHE A 610 28.37 25.08 2.85
C PHE A 610 27.82 26.26 2.00
N PRO A 611 27.20 27.30 2.62
CA PRO A 611 26.49 28.36 1.91
C PRO A 611 27.42 29.31 1.15
N LYS A 612 28.71 29.40 1.53
CA LYS A 612 29.69 30.26 0.81
C LYS A 612 30.09 29.69 -0.56
N LYS A 613 29.90 28.39 -0.79
CA LYS A 613 30.21 27.71 -2.07
C LYS A 613 28.99 27.55 -2.96
N ILE A 614 27.78 27.67 -2.41
CA ILE A 614 26.51 27.39 -3.08
C ILE A 614 25.67 28.66 -3.00
N SER A 615 25.35 29.28 -4.13
CA SER A 615 24.50 30.48 -4.13
C SER A 615 23.14 30.18 -3.48
N SER A 616 22.52 31.17 -2.83
CA SER A 616 21.20 31.01 -2.18
C SER A 616 20.10 30.50 -3.13
N VAL A 617 20.28 30.72 -4.43
CA VAL A 617 19.43 30.19 -5.50
C VAL A 617 19.61 28.67 -5.64
N ASN A 618 20.86 28.17 -5.62
CA ASN A 618 21.17 26.74 -5.81
C ASN A 618 20.72 25.84 -4.65
N CYS A 619 20.50 26.38 -3.45
CA CYS A 619 20.08 25.60 -2.28
C CYS A 619 18.67 24.97 -2.39
N ALA A 620 17.81 25.42 -3.31
CA ALA A 620 16.50 24.81 -3.56
C ALA A 620 16.47 23.90 -4.80
N TYR A 621 17.13 24.28 -5.88
CA TYR A 621 17.16 23.48 -7.11
C TYR A 621 17.92 22.16 -6.93
N LEU A 622 19.07 22.18 -6.25
CA LEU A 622 19.91 20.99 -6.12
C LEU A 622 19.18 19.85 -5.37
N PRO A 623 18.58 20.08 -4.19
CA PRO A 623 17.81 19.02 -3.53
C PRO A 623 16.65 18.51 -4.38
N LEU A 624 15.89 19.39 -5.02
CA LEU A 624 14.76 18.99 -5.86
C LEU A 624 15.20 18.18 -7.09
N CYS A 625 16.30 18.56 -7.74
CA CYS A 625 16.91 17.76 -8.80
C CYS A 625 17.38 16.40 -8.27
N ALA A 626 18.04 16.37 -7.11
CA ALA A 626 18.51 15.11 -6.52
C ALA A 626 17.33 14.19 -6.15
N PHE A 627 16.25 14.73 -5.60
CA PHE A 627 15.01 14.00 -5.38
C PHE A 627 14.44 13.49 -6.70
N GLY A 628 14.24 14.35 -7.70
CA GLY A 628 13.60 13.93 -8.94
C GLY A 628 14.43 12.93 -9.74
N ILE A 629 15.76 13.04 -9.70
CA ILE A 629 16.66 12.05 -10.32
C ILE A 629 16.62 10.73 -9.55
N SER A 630 16.74 10.75 -8.21
CA SER A 630 16.65 9.52 -7.41
C SER A 630 15.28 8.87 -7.55
N LEU A 631 14.20 9.64 -7.61
CA LEU A 631 12.86 9.13 -7.88
C LEU A 631 12.77 8.53 -9.28
N ALA A 632 13.19 9.26 -10.32
CA ALA A 632 13.14 8.78 -11.69
C ALA A 632 14.00 7.52 -11.88
N LEU A 633 15.19 7.46 -11.28
CA LEU A 633 16.02 6.25 -11.27
C LEU A 633 15.30 5.10 -10.57
N SER A 634 14.80 5.33 -9.34
CA SER A 634 14.08 4.31 -8.59
C SER A 634 12.93 3.76 -9.42
N VAL A 635 12.07 4.63 -9.93
CA VAL A 635 10.93 4.24 -10.78
C VAL A 635 11.37 3.51 -12.06
N PHE A 636 12.28 4.08 -12.83
CA PHE A 636 12.65 3.58 -14.16
C PHE A 636 13.33 2.21 -14.08
N ILE A 637 14.07 1.98 -13.00
CA ILE A 637 14.76 0.72 -12.73
C ILE A 637 13.76 -0.33 -12.22
N ILE A 638 12.81 0.07 -11.38
CA ILE A 638 11.88 -0.83 -10.70
C ILE A 638 10.80 -1.35 -11.67
N GLY A 639 10.01 -0.45 -12.29
CA GLY A 639 9.19 -0.70 -13.50
C GLY A 639 7.90 -1.52 -13.38
N GLU A 640 6.76 -0.81 -13.29
CA GLU A 640 5.54 -0.91 -14.14
C GLU A 640 4.62 0.31 -13.88
N LYS A 641 4.51 0.74 -12.61
CA LYS A 641 3.79 1.97 -12.23
C LYS A 641 4.72 3.18 -12.19
N ASN A 642 4.99 3.75 -13.38
CA ASN A 642 5.67 5.04 -13.47
C ASN A 642 4.83 6.16 -12.84
N PRO A 643 5.45 7.20 -12.23
CA PRO A 643 4.76 8.44 -11.98
C PRO A 643 4.02 8.84 -13.23
N ASP A 644 2.74 9.06 -13.07
CA ASP A 644 1.81 9.38 -14.11
C ASP A 644 1.18 10.75 -13.86
N GLU A 645 0.17 11.08 -14.66
CA GLU A 645 -0.55 12.33 -14.48
C GLU A 645 -1.25 12.45 -13.11
N TYR A 646 -1.58 11.32 -12.47
CA TYR A 646 -2.23 11.25 -11.16
C TYR A 646 -1.23 11.23 -10.00
N SER A 647 0.06 11.27 -10.27
CA SER A 647 1.11 11.23 -9.25
C SER A 647 1.34 12.57 -8.56
N SER A 648 0.71 13.65 -9.04
CA SER A 648 0.59 14.92 -8.32
C SER A 648 -0.79 15.05 -7.68
N ILE A 649 -0.91 15.73 -6.53
CA ILE A 649 -2.22 15.89 -5.89
C ILE A 649 -3.20 16.66 -6.80
N TYR A 650 -2.71 17.64 -7.57
CA TYR A 650 -3.52 18.36 -8.55
C TYR A 650 -3.99 17.46 -9.68
N GLY A 651 -3.08 16.71 -10.31
CA GLY A 651 -3.43 15.81 -11.40
C GLY A 651 -4.40 14.71 -10.97
N ARG A 652 -4.21 14.17 -9.76
CA ARG A 652 -5.18 13.27 -9.10
C ARG A 652 -6.55 13.94 -8.93
N GLY A 653 -6.60 15.15 -8.36
CA GLY A 653 -7.84 15.90 -8.18
C GLY A 653 -8.60 16.13 -9.49
N VAL A 654 -7.89 16.48 -10.58
CA VAL A 654 -8.51 16.63 -11.91
C VAL A 654 -8.96 15.29 -12.48
N GLY A 655 -8.18 14.23 -12.30
CA GLY A 655 -8.54 12.87 -12.67
C GLY A 655 -9.90 12.46 -12.13
N PHE A 656 -10.12 12.71 -10.83
CA PHE A 656 -11.41 12.47 -10.19
C PHE A 656 -12.50 13.39 -10.72
N ALA A 657 -12.20 14.69 -10.88
CA ALA A 657 -13.17 15.64 -11.40
C ALA A 657 -13.71 15.25 -12.78
N ARG A 658 -12.90 14.59 -13.63
CA ARG A 658 -13.32 14.10 -14.96
C ARG A 658 -14.36 12.98 -14.89
N GLN A 659 -14.33 12.17 -13.84
CA GLN A 659 -15.18 10.99 -13.68
C GLN A 659 -16.50 11.31 -12.96
N PHE A 660 -16.56 12.45 -12.26
CA PHE A 660 -17.71 12.84 -11.45
C PHE A 660 -18.68 13.76 -12.22
N ASP A 661 -19.99 13.47 -12.15
CA ASP A 661 -21.03 14.36 -12.68
C ASP A 661 -22.11 14.61 -11.63
N VAL A 662 -22.06 15.79 -11.01
CA VAL A 662 -23.05 16.24 -10.01
C VAL A 662 -24.48 16.16 -10.53
N ARG A 663 -24.69 16.37 -11.84
CA ARG A 663 -26.04 16.39 -12.42
C ARG A 663 -26.63 14.98 -12.48
N LYS A 664 -25.77 13.96 -12.48
CA LYS A 664 -26.12 12.55 -12.42
C LYS A 664 -26.05 11.98 -11.00
N MET A 665 -25.85 12.83 -9.99
CA MET A 665 -25.87 12.43 -8.59
C MET A 665 -27.23 11.83 -8.24
N GLN A 666 -27.31 10.51 -8.29
CA GLN A 666 -28.42 9.73 -7.77
C GLN A 666 -28.09 9.44 -6.32
N LEU A 667 -28.64 10.25 -5.41
CA LEU A 667 -28.67 9.88 -4.01
C LEU A 667 -29.54 8.62 -3.89
N PRO A 668 -29.17 7.62 -3.09
CA PRO A 668 -30.01 6.44 -2.89
C PRO A 668 -31.41 6.90 -2.44
N VAL A 669 -32.44 6.58 -3.24
CA VAL A 669 -33.86 6.88 -2.95
C VAL A 669 -34.64 5.58 -2.69
N THR A 670 -33.94 4.50 -2.33
CA THR A 670 -34.54 3.16 -2.13
C THR A 670 -34.69 2.83 -0.66
N GLU A 671 -35.68 1.99 -0.32
CA GLU A 671 -36.01 1.58 1.06
C GLU A 671 -34.83 0.93 1.81
N ASP A 672 -33.89 0.29 1.11
CA ASP A 672 -32.58 -0.09 1.65
C ASP A 672 -31.59 1.07 1.49
N ASN A 673 -31.39 1.84 2.57
CA ASN A 673 -30.55 3.04 2.63
C ASN A 673 -29.02 2.81 2.53
N ASN A 674 -28.56 1.61 2.13
CA ASN A 674 -27.13 1.29 2.12
C ASN A 674 -26.42 1.91 0.89
N ARG A 675 -25.30 2.60 1.13
CA ARG A 675 -24.44 3.15 0.07
C ARG A 675 -23.63 2.05 -0.63
N THR A 676 -23.34 0.95 0.04
CA THR A 676 -22.70 -0.24 -0.55
C THR A 676 -23.74 -1.30 -0.91
N GLU A 677 -23.66 -1.82 -2.13
CA GLU A 677 -24.36 -3.03 -2.59
C GLU A 677 -23.36 -4.13 -2.92
N TYR A 678 -23.72 -5.36 -2.65
CA TYR A 678 -22.93 -6.51 -3.05
C TYR A 678 -23.21 -6.88 -4.51
N SER A 679 -22.15 -7.12 -5.29
CA SER A 679 -22.26 -7.69 -6.64
C SER A 679 -22.96 -9.05 -6.61
N GLU A 680 -23.58 -9.44 -7.72
CA GLU A 680 -24.16 -10.79 -7.85
C GLU A 680 -23.09 -11.87 -7.65
N TYR A 681 -21.84 -11.61 -8.06
CA TYR A 681 -20.72 -12.49 -7.75
C TYR A 681 -20.45 -12.58 -6.25
N THR A 682 -20.34 -11.45 -5.54
CA THR A 682 -20.14 -11.45 -4.09
C THR A 682 -21.25 -12.20 -3.37
N LYS A 683 -22.51 -11.92 -3.73
CA LYS A 683 -23.68 -12.65 -3.23
C LYS A 683 -23.56 -14.16 -3.49
N SER A 684 -23.15 -14.57 -4.69
CA SER A 684 -22.95 -15.99 -5.02
C SER A 684 -21.86 -16.66 -4.18
N VAL A 685 -20.89 -15.88 -3.65
CA VAL A 685 -19.84 -16.40 -2.77
C VAL A 685 -20.35 -16.57 -1.33
N TYR A 686 -20.93 -15.53 -0.70
CA TYR A 686 -21.25 -15.58 0.74
C TYR A 686 -22.65 -16.10 1.07
N LEU A 687 -23.67 -15.92 0.19
CA LEU A 687 -25.04 -16.35 0.50
C LEU A 687 -25.16 -17.86 0.77
N PRO A 688 -24.44 -18.76 0.08
CA PRO A 688 -24.45 -20.17 0.43
C PRO A 688 -24.00 -20.43 1.87
N PHE A 689 -22.94 -19.75 2.33
CA PHE A 689 -22.47 -19.82 3.70
C PHE A 689 -23.48 -19.22 4.68
N GLU A 690 -24.00 -18.02 4.41
CA GLU A 690 -24.99 -17.34 5.25
C GLU A 690 -26.23 -18.23 5.48
N ARG A 691 -26.74 -18.88 4.43
CA ARG A 691 -27.88 -19.81 4.54
C ARG A 691 -27.58 -20.99 5.46
N ILE A 692 -26.42 -21.63 5.30
CA ILE A 692 -26.04 -22.78 6.13
C ILE A 692 -25.79 -22.34 7.57
N PHE A 693 -25.12 -21.21 7.79
CA PHE A 693 -24.84 -20.69 9.13
C PHE A 693 -26.12 -20.27 9.84
N ASN A 694 -27.06 -19.60 9.18
CA ASN A 694 -28.34 -19.24 9.78
C ASN A 694 -29.22 -20.47 10.09
N LEU A 695 -28.97 -21.60 9.43
CA LEU A 695 -29.67 -22.85 9.70
C LEU A 695 -29.05 -23.64 10.87
N LEU A 696 -27.72 -23.65 10.97
CA LEU A 696 -26.99 -24.53 11.89
C LEU A 696 -26.46 -23.83 13.15
N LEU A 697 -26.09 -22.55 13.04
CA LEU A 697 -25.49 -21.76 14.12
C LEU A 697 -26.53 -20.87 14.79
N THR A 698 -26.40 -20.73 16.11
CA THR A 698 -27.07 -19.66 16.85
C THR A 698 -26.38 -18.31 16.62
N ASP A 699 -27.02 -17.20 17.02
CA ASP A 699 -26.47 -15.85 16.81
C ASP A 699 -25.15 -15.58 17.55
N ASP A 700 -24.92 -16.28 18.66
CA ASP A 700 -23.71 -16.22 19.50
C ASP A 700 -22.61 -17.20 19.06
N GLN A 701 -22.92 -18.13 18.15
CA GLN A 701 -21.96 -19.07 17.59
C GLN A 701 -21.23 -18.51 16.36
N THR A 702 -20.02 -19.02 16.14
CA THR A 702 -19.18 -18.66 14.99
C THR A 702 -18.59 -19.91 14.32
N PHE A 703 -17.57 -19.75 13.49
CA PHE A 703 -16.88 -20.82 12.79
C PHE A 703 -15.36 -20.64 12.83
N VAL A 704 -14.62 -21.69 12.46
CA VAL A 704 -13.15 -21.67 12.30
C VAL A 704 -12.80 -21.44 10.83
N ASP A 705 -11.91 -20.49 10.54
CA ASP A 705 -11.39 -20.22 9.20
C ASP A 705 -10.02 -20.87 9.01
N PHE A 706 -9.97 -21.96 8.23
CA PHE A 706 -8.73 -22.61 7.80
C PHE A 706 -8.47 -22.43 6.29
N ALA A 707 -9.21 -21.52 5.64
CA ALA A 707 -9.21 -21.32 4.19
C ALA A 707 -8.83 -19.89 3.77
N ASN A 708 -8.33 -19.05 4.68
CA ASN A 708 -7.94 -17.65 4.42
C ASN A 708 -9.09 -16.78 3.88
N ILE A 709 -10.32 -17.03 4.32
CA ILE A 709 -11.51 -16.28 3.89
C ILE A 709 -12.08 -15.42 5.01
N THR A 710 -11.20 -14.79 5.78
CA THR A 710 -11.56 -14.05 7.00
C THR A 710 -12.57 -12.91 6.77
N GLY A 711 -12.67 -12.35 5.56
CA GLY A 711 -13.75 -11.41 5.24
C GLY A 711 -15.17 -11.99 5.40
N LEU A 712 -15.32 -13.32 5.41
CA LEU A 712 -16.60 -14.01 5.54
C LEU A 712 -17.29 -13.77 6.89
N TYR A 713 -16.54 -13.59 7.98
CA TYR A 713 -17.13 -13.25 9.29
C TYR A 713 -17.98 -11.97 9.19
N ALA A 714 -17.45 -10.92 8.56
CA ALA A 714 -18.18 -9.68 8.36
C ALA A 714 -19.33 -9.80 7.34
N LEU A 715 -19.21 -10.68 6.33
CA LEU A 715 -20.27 -10.89 5.34
C LEU A 715 -21.44 -11.74 5.89
N THR A 716 -21.20 -12.57 6.89
CA THR A 716 -22.19 -13.48 7.50
C THR A 716 -22.61 -13.06 8.91
N ASP A 717 -22.21 -11.86 9.34
CA ASP A 717 -22.48 -11.29 10.66
C ASP A 717 -22.04 -12.18 11.84
N ARG A 718 -20.87 -12.80 11.71
CA ARG A 718 -20.27 -13.67 12.73
C ARG A 718 -19.11 -12.98 13.44
N GLU A 719 -18.91 -13.33 14.71
CA GLU A 719 -17.81 -12.80 15.51
C GLU A 719 -16.50 -13.50 15.15
N TYR A 720 -15.44 -12.71 15.00
CA TYR A 720 -14.11 -13.26 14.83
C TYR A 720 -13.62 -13.94 16.12
N PRO A 721 -13.34 -15.26 16.13
CA PRO A 721 -13.07 -16.01 17.35
C PRO A 721 -11.66 -15.79 17.91
N CYS A 722 -10.75 -15.25 17.11
CA CYS A 722 -9.32 -15.22 17.42
C CYS A 722 -8.75 -13.80 17.40
N TYR A 723 -7.55 -13.61 17.93
CA TYR A 723 -6.84 -12.34 17.88
C TYR A 723 -6.29 -12.05 16.50
N VAL A 724 -5.57 -13.01 15.91
CA VAL A 724 -4.86 -12.83 14.64
C VAL A 724 -5.83 -12.94 13.48
N SER A 725 -6.03 -11.89 12.68
CA SER A 725 -6.84 -11.96 11.45
C SER A 725 -6.13 -12.70 10.29
N GLN A 726 -6.80 -12.90 9.16
CA GLN A 726 -6.22 -13.56 7.97
C GLN A 726 -5.65 -14.95 8.29
N THR A 727 -6.45 -15.76 9.00
CA THR A 727 -6.06 -17.10 9.44
C THR A 727 -6.29 -18.13 8.33
N PRO A 728 -5.39 -19.12 8.17
CA PRO A 728 -4.21 -19.36 9.01
C PRO A 728 -2.93 -18.61 8.56
N SER A 729 -2.96 -17.82 7.49
CA SER A 729 -1.75 -17.25 6.85
C SER A 729 -0.85 -16.40 7.74
N LEU A 730 -1.39 -15.72 8.76
CA LEU A 730 -0.60 -14.89 9.67
C LEU A 730 -0.03 -15.64 10.87
N LEU A 731 -0.40 -16.90 11.07
CA LEU A 731 0.22 -17.76 12.07
C LEU A 731 1.66 -18.03 11.64
N SER A 732 2.63 -17.51 12.40
CA SER A 732 4.02 -17.41 11.94
C SER A 732 4.91 -18.56 12.43
N ASN A 733 4.53 -19.23 13.51
CA ASN A 733 5.29 -20.29 14.16
C ASN A 733 4.38 -21.20 15.01
N LEU A 734 4.98 -22.17 15.72
CA LEU A 734 4.26 -23.10 16.60
C LEU A 734 3.46 -22.36 17.70
N SER A 735 4.09 -21.45 18.44
CA SER A 735 3.42 -20.69 19.50
C SER A 735 2.17 -19.92 19.02
N SER A 736 2.23 -19.27 17.85
CA SER A 736 1.05 -18.61 17.28
C SER A 736 -0.09 -19.56 16.90
N GLN A 737 0.23 -20.81 16.54
CA GLN A 737 -0.79 -21.84 16.31
C GLN A 737 -1.42 -22.31 17.62
N GLU A 738 -0.62 -22.46 18.68
CA GLU A 738 -1.12 -22.82 20.01
C GLU A 738 -2.07 -21.77 20.57
N HIS A 739 -1.71 -20.49 20.50
CA HIS A 739 -2.60 -19.39 20.88
C HIS A 739 -3.90 -19.40 20.09
N TYR A 740 -3.83 -19.58 18.76
CA TYR A 740 -5.01 -19.69 17.91
C TYR A 740 -5.93 -20.85 18.33
N ILE A 741 -5.36 -22.01 18.67
CA ILE A 741 -6.14 -23.18 19.13
C ILE A 741 -6.77 -22.92 20.50
N GLU A 742 -6.05 -22.29 21.43
CA GLU A 742 -6.60 -21.90 22.74
C GLU A 742 -7.79 -20.95 22.60
N GLU A 743 -7.69 -19.98 21.69
CA GLU A 743 -8.77 -19.05 21.38
C GLU A 743 -9.97 -19.77 20.78
N ILE A 744 -9.78 -20.65 19.78
CA ILE A 744 -10.86 -21.46 19.22
C ILE A 744 -11.54 -22.31 20.29
N LYS A 745 -10.77 -23.00 21.14
CA LYS A 745 -11.30 -23.82 22.23
C LYS A 745 -12.15 -23.01 23.22
N SER A 746 -11.82 -21.74 23.40
CA SER A 746 -12.58 -20.82 24.25
C SER A 746 -13.81 -20.22 23.57
N SER A 747 -13.87 -20.29 22.23
CA SER A 747 -15.00 -19.83 21.40
C SER A 747 -16.00 -20.96 21.13
N ASP A 748 -17.28 -20.64 20.95
CA ASP A 748 -18.25 -21.64 20.47
C ASP A 748 -18.31 -21.63 18.93
N ALA A 749 -17.37 -22.34 18.32
CA ALA A 749 -17.22 -22.45 16.88
C ALA A 749 -17.50 -23.90 16.41
N PRO A 750 -18.76 -24.35 16.30
CA PRO A 750 -19.08 -25.74 15.99
C PRO A 750 -18.84 -26.11 14.51
N LEU A 751 -18.50 -25.15 13.65
CA LEU A 751 -18.18 -25.36 12.23
C LEU A 751 -16.75 -24.92 11.92
N ALA A 752 -16.12 -25.56 10.94
CA ALA A 752 -14.80 -25.20 10.41
C ALA A 752 -14.83 -25.22 8.87
N ILE A 753 -14.19 -24.24 8.23
CA ILE A 753 -14.13 -24.12 6.77
C ILE A 753 -12.73 -24.53 6.30
N ILE A 754 -12.69 -25.48 5.37
CA ILE A 754 -11.46 -26.00 4.77
C ILE A 754 -11.52 -25.80 3.25
N GLY A 755 -10.42 -25.34 2.65
CA GLY A 755 -10.30 -25.26 1.19
C GLY A 755 -10.25 -26.64 0.55
N ASN A 756 -11.00 -26.85 -0.52
CA ASN A 756 -11.06 -28.12 -1.26
C ASN A 756 -10.37 -28.07 -2.63
N LYS A 757 -10.24 -26.87 -3.21
CA LYS A 757 -9.55 -26.65 -4.49
C LYS A 757 -8.37 -25.72 -4.31
N ASP A 758 -7.36 -25.93 -5.15
CA ASP A 758 -6.21 -25.03 -5.24
C ASP A 758 -6.61 -23.70 -5.90
N LEU A 759 -7.14 -22.80 -5.08
CA LEU A 759 -7.53 -21.44 -5.43
C LEU A 759 -6.67 -20.47 -4.61
N ASP A 760 -6.38 -19.28 -5.17
CA ASP A 760 -5.52 -18.24 -4.57
C ASP A 760 -5.60 -18.18 -3.04
N PHE A 761 -4.56 -18.67 -2.35
CA PHE A 761 -4.38 -18.70 -0.88
C PHE A 761 -5.32 -19.60 -0.06
N THR A 762 -6.24 -20.36 -0.66
CA THR A 762 -7.25 -21.12 0.10
C THR A 762 -6.75 -22.43 0.70
N MET A 763 -5.81 -23.11 0.03
CA MET A 763 -5.19 -24.35 0.50
C MET A 763 -3.67 -24.24 0.71
N TYR A 764 -3.03 -23.24 0.09
CA TYR A 764 -1.58 -23.08 0.06
C TYR A 764 -1.16 -21.66 0.45
N MET A 765 0.00 -21.54 1.06
CA MET A 765 0.70 -20.26 1.22
C MET A 765 2.19 -20.41 0.88
N GLN A 766 2.68 -19.62 -0.09
CA GLN A 766 4.01 -19.79 -0.71
C GLN A 766 4.27 -21.26 -1.10
N GLU A 767 3.37 -21.88 -1.88
CA GLU A 767 3.51 -23.25 -2.40
C GLU A 767 3.46 -24.37 -1.34
N VAL A 768 3.40 -24.04 -0.04
CA VAL A 768 3.23 -25.00 1.06
C VAL A 768 1.76 -25.08 1.47
N ARG A 769 1.21 -26.30 1.56
CA ARG A 769 -0.17 -26.51 2.00
C ARG A 769 -0.39 -26.10 3.45
N HIS A 770 -1.61 -25.63 3.74
CA HIS A 770 -2.00 -25.21 5.08
C HIS A 770 -1.86 -26.31 6.13
N ASN A 771 -2.26 -27.54 5.81
CA ASN A 771 -2.17 -28.65 6.76
C ASN A 771 -0.73 -29.11 7.05
N ILE A 772 0.22 -28.84 6.15
CA ILE A 772 1.65 -29.03 6.40
C ILE A 772 2.22 -27.88 7.23
N LYS A 773 1.91 -26.64 6.82
CA LYS A 773 2.49 -25.44 7.44
C LYS A 773 1.93 -25.14 8.83
N TYR A 774 0.62 -25.34 8.98
CA TYR A 774 -0.16 -25.07 10.19
C TYR A 774 -0.68 -26.38 10.79
N TYR A 775 0.20 -27.37 10.89
CA TYR A 775 -0.14 -28.75 11.22
C TYR A 775 -0.85 -28.88 12.57
N LYS A 776 -0.52 -28.08 13.59
CA LYS A 776 -1.23 -28.13 14.89
C LYS A 776 -2.70 -27.74 14.75
N VAL A 777 -2.97 -26.72 13.92
CA VAL A 777 -4.34 -26.27 13.66
C VAL A 777 -5.11 -27.34 12.88
N ALA A 778 -4.47 -27.95 11.88
CA ALA A 778 -5.06 -29.02 11.10
C ALA A 778 -5.39 -30.24 11.98
N GLU A 779 -4.45 -30.68 12.81
CA GLU A 779 -4.63 -31.79 13.76
C GLU A 779 -5.78 -31.53 14.72
N TYR A 780 -5.83 -30.33 15.31
CA TYR A 780 -6.96 -29.94 16.16
C TYR A 780 -8.30 -30.05 15.41
N ILE A 781 -8.36 -29.58 14.16
CA ILE A 781 -9.57 -29.70 13.35
C ILE A 781 -9.90 -31.17 13.08
N PHE A 782 -8.94 -32.00 12.71
CA PHE A 782 -9.18 -33.41 12.38
C PHE A 782 -9.61 -34.26 13.59
N GLU A 783 -9.13 -33.93 14.79
CA GLU A 783 -9.54 -34.60 16.02
C GLU A 783 -10.94 -34.22 16.48
N ASN A 784 -11.33 -32.95 16.29
CA ASN A 784 -12.51 -32.38 16.93
C ASN A 784 -13.67 -32.16 15.96
N TYR A 785 -13.41 -32.16 14.65
CA TYR A 785 -14.39 -31.92 13.60
C TYR A 785 -14.35 -33.06 12.57
N ARG A 786 -15.47 -33.27 11.89
CA ARG A 786 -15.58 -34.20 10.76
C ARG A 786 -16.26 -33.55 9.55
N PRO A 787 -15.96 -33.98 8.31
CA PRO A 787 -16.56 -33.44 7.10
C PRO A 787 -18.09 -33.53 7.17
N LEU A 788 -18.79 -32.44 6.86
CA LEU A 788 -20.27 -32.39 6.91
C LEU A 788 -20.87 -32.16 5.51
N THR A 789 -20.37 -31.18 4.76
CA THR A 789 -20.86 -30.86 3.42
C THR A 789 -19.89 -30.03 2.61
N MET A 790 -20.04 -30.06 1.28
CA MET A 790 -19.50 -29.00 0.41
C MET A 790 -20.36 -27.75 0.44
N VAL A 791 -19.70 -26.60 0.30
CA VAL A 791 -20.32 -25.32 -0.08
C VAL A 791 -19.77 -24.93 -1.44
N GLY A 792 -20.61 -25.08 -2.48
CA GLY A 792 -20.14 -25.02 -3.86
C GLY A 792 -19.16 -26.17 -4.18
N THR A 793 -18.11 -25.88 -4.93
CA THR A 793 -17.05 -26.87 -5.23
C THR A 793 -15.73 -26.60 -4.53
N ASP A 794 -15.63 -25.47 -3.84
CA ASP A 794 -14.36 -24.84 -3.49
C ASP A 794 -14.03 -25.05 -2.00
N PHE A 795 -15.05 -25.27 -1.17
CA PHE A 795 -14.90 -25.37 0.27
C PHE A 795 -15.65 -26.58 0.83
N ALA A 796 -15.00 -27.24 1.79
CA ALA A 796 -15.62 -28.23 2.65
C ALA A 796 -15.93 -27.58 4.00
N LEU A 797 -17.17 -27.75 4.44
CA LEU A 797 -17.61 -27.40 5.77
C LEU A 797 -17.53 -28.64 6.65
N TRP A 798 -16.79 -28.53 7.73
CA TRP A 798 -16.62 -29.55 8.75
C TRP A 798 -17.38 -29.11 10.00
N CYS A 799 -17.88 -30.06 10.78
CA CYS A 799 -18.58 -29.75 12.03
C CYS A 799 -18.00 -30.52 13.21
N ARG A 800 -18.09 -29.92 14.39
CA ARG A 800 -17.63 -30.51 15.63
C ARG A 800 -18.34 -31.85 15.88
N ASN A 801 -17.57 -32.83 16.37
CA ASN A 801 -18.03 -34.23 16.43
C ASN A 801 -19.31 -34.41 17.25
N ASP A 802 -19.49 -33.63 18.31
CA ASP A 802 -20.68 -33.62 19.18
C ASP A 802 -21.92 -33.01 18.51
N ASN A 803 -21.74 -32.14 17.51
CA ASN A 803 -22.82 -31.46 16.79
C ASN A 803 -23.25 -32.17 15.50
N TYR A 804 -22.46 -33.11 14.97
CA TYR A 804 -22.71 -33.63 13.63
C TYR A 804 -24.07 -34.29 13.46
N GLU A 805 -24.46 -35.21 14.35
CA GLU A 805 -25.72 -35.97 14.15
C GLU A 805 -26.92 -35.02 14.05
N LEU A 806 -26.90 -33.95 14.85
CA LEU A 806 -27.89 -32.88 14.80
C LEU A 806 -27.83 -32.12 13.47
N TYR A 807 -26.66 -31.62 13.08
CA TYR A 807 -26.53 -30.80 11.87
C TYR A 807 -26.76 -31.58 10.58
N HIS A 808 -26.29 -32.83 10.51
CA HIS A 808 -26.55 -33.74 9.40
C HIS A 808 -28.05 -34.01 9.25
N SER A 809 -28.78 -34.21 10.36
CA SER A 809 -30.24 -34.37 10.34
C SER A 809 -30.94 -33.10 9.84
N ILE A 810 -30.56 -31.92 10.35
CA ILE A 810 -31.15 -30.63 9.95
C ILE A 810 -30.96 -30.38 8.45
N LEU A 811 -29.75 -30.63 7.93
CA LEU A 811 -29.42 -30.46 6.52
C LEU A 811 -30.20 -31.44 5.64
N GLY A 812 -30.29 -32.71 6.07
CA GLY A 812 -31.05 -33.74 5.37
C GLY A 812 -32.55 -33.45 5.27
N GLU A 813 -33.14 -32.80 6.28
CA GLU A 813 -34.56 -32.42 6.29
C GLU A 813 -34.86 -31.13 5.50
N THR A 814 -33.94 -30.16 5.51
CA THR A 814 -34.21 -28.79 5.06
C THR A 814 -33.69 -28.49 3.65
N MET A 815 -32.61 -29.13 3.21
CA MET A 815 -31.90 -28.74 1.97
C MET A 815 -32.12 -29.66 0.76
N MET A 816 -33.08 -30.59 0.84
CA MET A 816 -33.48 -31.46 -0.29
C MET A 816 -34.09 -30.70 -1.49
N GLU A 817 -34.39 -29.40 -1.38
CA GLU A 817 -35.10 -28.62 -2.41
C GLU A 817 -34.22 -27.70 -3.28
N ASP A 818 -32.95 -27.41 -2.92
CA ASP A 818 -32.23 -26.22 -3.44
C ASP A 818 -30.79 -26.44 -4.01
N ASP A 819 -30.35 -27.67 -4.30
CA ASP A 819 -29.07 -28.05 -4.99
C ASP A 819 -27.73 -27.46 -4.43
N CYS A 820 -27.75 -26.69 -3.33
CA CYS A 820 -26.55 -25.99 -2.80
C CYS A 820 -25.71 -26.84 -1.82
N TYR A 821 -26.14 -28.06 -1.51
CA TYR A 821 -25.59 -28.94 -0.48
C TYR A 821 -25.19 -30.28 -1.09
N ILE A 822 -23.95 -30.70 -0.83
CA ILE A 822 -23.47 -32.04 -1.22
C ILE A 822 -22.89 -32.66 0.04
N PRO A 823 -23.57 -33.65 0.66
CA PRO A 823 -23.01 -34.34 1.83
C PRO A 823 -21.68 -34.97 1.42
N ILE A 824 -20.71 -34.92 2.31
CA ILE A 824 -19.38 -35.48 2.07
C ILE A 824 -19.01 -36.46 3.16
N GLU A 825 -18.41 -37.55 2.73
CA GLU A 825 -17.86 -38.59 3.59
C GLU A 825 -16.34 -38.44 3.68
N PRO A 826 -15.70 -39.06 4.69
CA PRO A 826 -14.24 -39.20 4.70
C PRO A 826 -13.73 -39.76 3.36
N GLY A 827 -12.78 -39.09 2.73
CA GLY A 827 -12.24 -39.43 1.41
C GLY A 827 -12.84 -38.65 0.23
N TYR A 828 -13.69 -37.63 0.47
CA TYR A 828 -14.31 -36.81 -0.59
C TYR A 828 -13.30 -36.10 -1.50
N ASP A 829 -12.07 -35.93 -1.02
CA ASP A 829 -10.99 -35.21 -1.64
C ASP A 829 -9.76 -36.12 -1.89
N ALA A 830 -9.98 -37.39 -2.25
CA ALA A 830 -8.91 -38.37 -2.48
C ALA A 830 -7.71 -37.85 -3.31
N ASP A 831 -7.96 -36.97 -4.29
CA ASP A 831 -6.91 -36.35 -5.13
C ASP A 831 -6.00 -35.35 -4.37
N ASN A 832 -6.43 -34.91 -3.18
CA ASN A 832 -5.74 -33.95 -2.31
C ASN A 832 -4.84 -34.63 -1.27
N HIS A 833 -4.55 -35.93 -1.35
CA HIS A 833 -3.73 -36.63 -0.35
C HIS A 833 -2.29 -36.90 -0.80
N SER A 834 -1.72 -36.00 -1.61
CA SER A 834 -0.33 -36.05 -2.07
C SER A 834 0.39 -34.73 -1.78
N TYR A 835 1.54 -34.83 -1.13
CA TYR A 835 2.31 -33.71 -0.62
C TYR A 835 3.72 -33.72 -1.22
N LYS A 836 4.14 -32.56 -1.73
CA LYS A 836 5.52 -32.32 -2.17
C LYS A 836 6.22 -31.50 -1.09
N LEU A 837 7.05 -32.16 -0.30
CA LEU A 837 7.70 -31.58 0.88
C LEU A 837 9.10 -31.04 0.59
N GLU A 838 9.68 -31.34 -0.57
CA GLU A 838 11.04 -30.92 -0.93
C GLU A 838 12.05 -31.29 0.19
N ASP A 839 12.84 -30.34 0.67
CA ASP A 839 13.83 -30.53 1.75
C ASP A 839 13.24 -30.48 3.17
N ILE A 840 11.93 -30.22 3.35
CA ILE A 840 11.31 -30.03 4.67
C ILE A 840 11.65 -31.18 5.64
N PRO A 841 11.56 -32.46 5.25
CA PRO A 841 11.83 -33.55 6.18
C PRO A 841 13.27 -33.59 6.69
N TYR A 842 14.22 -33.26 5.81
CA TYR A 842 15.63 -33.11 6.17
C TYR A 842 15.83 -31.90 7.09
N ILE A 843 15.20 -30.76 6.76
CA ILE A 843 15.37 -29.54 7.54
C ILE A 843 14.84 -29.72 8.96
N TRP A 844 13.65 -30.30 9.08
CA TRP A 844 12.99 -30.54 10.36
C TRP A 844 13.80 -31.48 11.26
N ALA A 845 14.35 -32.56 10.72
CA ALA A 845 15.13 -33.51 11.51
C ALA A 845 16.47 -32.96 12.04
N ASN A 846 17.09 -32.03 11.31
CA ASN A 846 18.48 -31.61 11.57
C ASN A 846 18.61 -30.18 12.10
N PHE A 847 17.62 -29.32 11.89
CA PHE A 847 17.69 -27.89 12.23
C PHE A 847 16.51 -27.38 13.07
N ASP A 848 15.60 -28.25 13.49
CA ASP A 848 14.53 -27.88 14.42
C ASP A 848 15.10 -27.53 15.79
N SER A 849 14.74 -26.33 16.28
CA SER A 849 15.17 -25.83 17.58
C SER A 849 14.45 -26.51 18.75
N ASP A 850 13.23 -27.01 18.51
CA ASP A 850 12.42 -27.69 19.52
C ASP A 850 12.85 -29.15 19.66
N GLY A 851 13.57 -29.66 18.67
CA GLY A 851 14.31 -30.91 18.75
C GLY A 851 13.40 -32.12 18.63
N ALA A 852 12.36 -32.05 17.78
CA ALA A 852 11.35 -33.09 17.58
C ALA A 852 11.93 -34.48 17.25
N VAL A 853 13.15 -34.54 16.70
CA VAL A 853 13.91 -35.78 16.47
C VAL A 853 14.22 -36.56 17.75
N ASN A 854 14.18 -35.90 18.92
CA ASN A 854 14.43 -36.49 20.23
C ASN A 854 13.13 -36.77 21.00
N ASN A 855 11.97 -36.59 20.37
CA ASN A 855 10.69 -36.93 20.99
C ASN A 855 10.62 -38.42 21.33
N GLU A 856 9.72 -38.77 22.23
CA GLU A 856 9.56 -40.15 22.70
C GLU A 856 9.28 -41.10 21.53
N ILE A 857 10.09 -42.16 21.42
CA ILE A 857 9.87 -43.21 20.42
C ILE A 857 8.68 -44.05 20.88
N ILE A 858 7.58 -43.98 20.13
CA ILE A 858 6.37 -44.77 20.38
C ILE A 858 6.55 -46.18 19.82
N CYS A 859 7.13 -46.29 18.63
CA CYS A 859 7.35 -47.56 17.97
C CYS A 859 8.66 -47.51 17.17
N LEU A 860 9.47 -48.55 17.29
CA LEU A 860 10.71 -48.72 16.54
C LEU A 860 10.53 -49.89 15.58
N ALA A 861 11.01 -49.76 14.35
CA ALA A 861 11.03 -50.86 13.41
C ALA A 861 11.99 -51.96 13.87
N ASP A 862 11.44 -53.03 14.43
CA ASP A 862 12.16 -54.26 14.71
C ASP A 862 12.54 -54.90 13.36
N ASP A 863 13.84 -55.08 13.07
CA ASP A 863 14.39 -55.76 11.86
C ASP A 863 14.62 -54.97 10.54
N ILE A 864 14.98 -53.68 10.57
CA ILE A 864 15.49 -53.04 9.32
C ILE A 864 16.82 -53.66 8.85
N ASP A 865 17.68 -54.09 9.78
CA ASP A 865 19.00 -54.66 9.45
C ASP A 865 18.92 -55.95 8.59
N HIS A 866 17.78 -56.64 8.55
CA HIS A 866 17.61 -57.88 7.77
C HIS A 866 17.26 -57.66 6.29
N TYR A 867 16.67 -56.53 5.91
CA TYR A 867 16.39 -56.19 4.50
C TYR A 867 17.60 -55.60 3.75
N MET A 868 18.67 -55.27 4.49
CA MET A 868 19.80 -54.46 4.03
C MET A 868 21.05 -55.29 3.64
N MET A 869 21.04 -56.61 3.89
CA MET A 869 22.23 -57.48 3.74
C MET A 869 22.37 -58.14 2.36
N ASP A 870 21.33 -58.11 1.50
CA ASP A 870 21.34 -58.86 0.22
C ASP A 870 21.66 -58.04 -1.03
N GLY A 871 21.99 -56.74 -0.90
CA GLY A 871 22.49 -55.92 -2.01
C GLY A 871 21.54 -55.82 -3.22
N ARG A 872 20.23 -56.01 -2.98
CA ARG A 872 19.17 -55.78 -3.96
C ARG A 872 18.23 -54.74 -3.38
N SER A 873 18.19 -53.57 -4.00
CA SER A 873 17.11 -52.62 -3.77
C SER A 873 15.80 -53.28 -4.13
N THR A 874 14.95 -53.52 -3.14
CA THR A 874 13.53 -53.53 -3.43
C THR A 874 13.17 -52.06 -3.68
N GLU A 875 12.53 -51.77 -4.81
CA GLU A 875 12.03 -50.41 -5.16
C GLU A 875 11.16 -49.79 -4.05
N GLU A 876 10.72 -50.62 -3.08
CA GLU A 876 9.79 -50.28 -2.03
C GLU A 876 10.17 -51.03 -0.72
N PHE A 877 10.19 -50.33 0.42
CA PHE A 877 10.36 -50.83 1.79
C PHE A 877 9.08 -50.53 2.58
N SER A 878 8.47 -51.51 3.23
CA SER A 878 7.26 -51.28 4.04
C SER A 878 7.51 -51.60 5.51
N TYR A 879 6.97 -50.75 6.37
CA TYR A 879 7.04 -50.82 7.82
C TYR A 879 5.64 -50.84 8.40
N ASP A 880 5.29 -51.97 9.02
CA ASP A 880 4.04 -52.12 9.76
C ASP A 880 4.23 -51.64 11.20
N PHE A 881 3.38 -50.73 11.64
CA PHE A 881 3.37 -50.20 13.00
C PHE A 881 2.02 -50.49 13.68
N PRO A 882 1.98 -50.58 15.03
CA PRO A 882 0.73 -50.89 15.72
C PRO A 882 -0.32 -49.82 15.43
N GLY A 883 -1.51 -50.25 15.00
CA GLY A 883 -2.69 -49.39 14.94
C GLY A 883 -3.12 -48.93 16.34
N GLY A 884 -3.99 -47.91 16.40
CA GLY A 884 -4.49 -47.37 17.68
C GLY A 884 -3.48 -46.54 18.47
N LEU A 885 -2.52 -45.89 17.79
CA LEU A 885 -1.61 -44.93 18.41
C LEU A 885 -2.38 -43.76 19.05
N GLU A 886 -1.87 -43.22 20.16
CA GLU A 886 -2.47 -42.07 20.85
C GLU A 886 -2.29 -40.80 20.02
N LYS A 887 -3.34 -40.34 19.32
CA LYS A 887 -3.23 -39.26 18.33
C LYS A 887 -3.18 -37.84 18.90
N GLN A 888 -3.42 -37.66 20.21
CA GLN A 888 -3.65 -36.34 20.84
C GLN A 888 -2.55 -35.28 20.56
N ASN A 889 -1.30 -35.70 20.46
CA ASN A 889 -0.17 -34.80 20.18
C ASN A 889 0.34 -34.92 18.75
N GLY A 890 -0.35 -35.68 17.88
CA GLY A 890 0.11 -36.10 16.57
C GLY A 890 1.32 -37.03 16.61
N GLN A 891 1.85 -37.37 15.43
CA GLN A 891 2.96 -38.30 15.29
C GLN A 891 3.94 -37.84 14.23
N TYR A 892 5.21 -38.12 14.49
CA TYR A 892 6.26 -38.06 13.48
C TYR A 892 6.67 -39.46 13.06
N ILE A 893 7.17 -39.58 11.84
CA ILE A 893 8.03 -40.67 11.42
C ILE A 893 9.44 -40.13 11.25
N PHE A 894 10.35 -40.71 12.02
CA PHE A 894 11.78 -40.51 11.92
C PHE A 894 12.40 -41.64 11.12
N PHE A 895 13.40 -41.32 10.31
CA PHE A 895 14.24 -42.32 9.67
C PHE A 895 15.58 -41.71 9.27
N GLU A 896 16.56 -42.57 9.06
CA GLU A 896 17.83 -42.22 8.46
C GLU A 896 17.92 -42.78 7.05
N TYR A 897 18.36 -41.96 6.11
CA TYR A 897 18.59 -42.39 4.74
C TYR A 897 20.07 -42.24 4.39
N THR A 898 20.64 -43.28 3.79
CA THR A 898 22.01 -43.29 3.26
C THR A 898 21.96 -43.36 1.74
N GLY A 899 22.20 -42.23 1.08
CA GLY A 899 22.27 -42.15 -0.38
C GLY A 899 23.69 -42.33 -0.92
N VAL A 900 23.83 -42.87 -2.14
CA VAL A 900 25.14 -43.20 -2.74
C VAL A 900 25.59 -42.21 -3.83
N GLN A 901 24.67 -41.57 -4.57
CA GLN A 901 24.99 -40.51 -5.56
C GLN A 901 24.11 -39.25 -5.38
N GLU A 902 24.00 -38.37 -6.40
CA GLU A 902 23.37 -37.03 -6.36
C GLU A 902 21.97 -36.99 -5.67
N GLU A 903 21.45 -35.79 -5.39
CA GLU A 903 20.12 -35.63 -4.77
C GLU A 903 19.03 -36.46 -5.48
N ALA A 904 18.32 -37.28 -4.71
CA ALA A 904 17.29 -38.22 -5.16
C ALA A 904 15.93 -37.84 -4.58
N THR A 905 14.85 -38.37 -5.15
CA THR A 905 13.47 -38.19 -4.67
C THR A 905 12.98 -39.46 -4.00
N ALA A 906 12.65 -39.36 -2.71
CA ALA A 906 12.00 -40.41 -1.96
C ALA A 906 10.50 -40.12 -1.81
N THR A 907 9.74 -41.19 -1.65
CA THR A 907 8.30 -41.17 -1.43
C THR A 907 7.95 -42.00 -0.20
N LEU A 908 7.10 -41.48 0.66
CA LEU A 908 6.50 -42.18 1.80
C LEU A 908 4.98 -42.24 1.59
N ARG A 909 4.42 -43.43 1.44
CA ARG A 909 2.97 -43.68 1.47
C ARG A 909 2.55 -44.22 2.82
N VAL A 910 1.46 -43.70 3.35
CA VAL A 910 0.89 -44.13 4.62
C VAL A 910 -0.52 -44.63 4.34
N SER A 911 -0.85 -45.83 4.79
CA SER A 911 -2.13 -46.47 4.47
C SER A 911 -2.65 -47.38 5.58
N GLU A 912 -3.94 -47.68 5.54
CA GLU A 912 -4.57 -48.70 6.36
C GLU A 912 -4.64 -49.99 5.54
N ASN A 913 -3.80 -50.99 5.84
CA ASN A 913 -3.76 -52.26 5.12
C ASN A 913 -3.66 -52.10 3.57
N GLY A 914 -2.98 -51.06 3.09
CA GLY A 914 -2.85 -50.74 1.67
C GLY A 914 -4.05 -49.99 1.03
N MET A 915 -5.07 -49.67 1.82
CA MET A 915 -6.25 -48.91 1.40
C MET A 915 -6.12 -47.44 1.86
N TYR A 916 -6.69 -46.52 1.07
CA TYR A 916 -6.73 -45.07 1.34
C TYR A 916 -5.34 -44.44 1.62
N PRO A 917 -4.37 -44.59 0.70
CA PRO A 917 -3.04 -44.07 0.92
C PRO A 917 -3.01 -42.54 0.81
N TYR A 918 -2.25 -41.89 1.69
CA TYR A 918 -1.75 -40.54 1.47
C TYR A 918 -0.23 -40.57 1.34
N GLU A 919 0.33 -39.67 0.54
CA GLU A 919 1.70 -39.75 0.04
C GLU A 919 2.49 -38.47 0.27
N PHE A 920 3.73 -38.62 0.74
CA PHE A 920 4.72 -37.56 0.84
C PHE A 920 5.87 -37.83 -0.11
N SER A 921 6.14 -36.91 -1.03
CA SER A 921 7.34 -36.90 -1.87
C SER A 921 8.31 -35.83 -1.35
N PHE A 922 9.60 -36.17 -1.27
CA PHE A 922 10.62 -35.30 -0.68
C PHE A 922 12.01 -35.61 -1.22
N LYS A 923 12.95 -34.68 -1.03
CA LYS A 923 14.34 -34.85 -1.45
C LYS A 923 15.16 -35.54 -0.39
N VAL A 924 16.02 -36.45 -0.83
CA VAL A 924 17.02 -37.11 0.00
C VAL A 924 18.42 -36.77 -0.50
N LYS A 925 19.33 -36.56 0.46
CA LYS A 925 20.71 -36.11 0.26
C LYS A 925 21.69 -37.30 0.33
N PRO A 926 22.83 -37.20 -0.38
CA PRO A 926 23.89 -38.19 -0.29
C PRO A 926 24.43 -38.31 1.13
N GLU A 927 25.10 -39.42 1.42
CA GLU A 927 25.56 -39.79 2.76
C GLU A 927 24.40 -40.08 3.72
N ARG A 928 24.74 -40.45 4.95
CA ARG A 928 23.76 -40.79 5.99
C ARG A 928 23.21 -39.52 6.63
N ASN A 929 21.93 -39.25 6.40
CA ASN A 929 21.21 -38.09 6.94
C ASN A 929 19.94 -38.50 7.68
N LYS A 930 19.48 -37.65 8.58
CA LYS A 930 18.23 -37.81 9.33
C LYS A 930 17.08 -37.10 8.64
N TYR A 931 15.88 -37.67 8.73
CA TYR A 931 14.65 -37.15 8.16
C TYR A 931 13.50 -37.33 9.14
N LEU A 932 12.56 -36.38 9.11
CA LEU A 932 11.42 -36.34 10.02
C LEU A 932 10.19 -35.83 9.26
N ILE A 933 9.12 -36.62 9.24
CA ILE A 933 7.85 -36.25 8.58
C ILE A 933 6.73 -36.29 9.60
N ARG A 934 5.90 -35.24 9.65
CA ARG A 934 4.69 -35.21 10.48
C ARG A 934 3.60 -36.06 9.82
N LEU A 935 3.33 -37.26 10.35
CA LEU A 935 2.32 -38.18 9.78
C LEU A 935 0.90 -37.66 9.95
N SER A 936 0.65 -36.98 11.07
CA SER A 936 -0.66 -36.49 11.49
C SER A 936 -1.10 -35.19 10.81
N CYS A 937 -0.36 -34.68 9.83
CA CYS A 937 -0.78 -33.50 9.06
C CYS A 937 -1.89 -33.80 8.05
N ASP A 938 -2.26 -35.07 7.85
CA ASP A 938 -3.32 -35.51 6.96
C ASP A 938 -4.51 -36.06 7.76
N TYR A 939 -5.74 -35.78 7.35
CA TYR A 939 -6.90 -36.26 8.09
C TYR A 939 -7.11 -37.77 8.00
N PHE A 940 -6.58 -38.46 6.96
CA PHE A 940 -6.61 -39.91 6.89
C PHE A 940 -5.92 -40.57 8.08
N TRP A 941 -4.92 -39.89 8.65
CA TRP A 941 -4.29 -40.32 9.90
C TRP A 941 -5.32 -40.50 11.03
N TYR A 942 -6.31 -39.62 11.12
CA TYR A 942 -7.32 -39.63 12.16
C TYR A 942 -8.49 -40.56 11.81
N SER A 943 -8.94 -40.54 10.54
CA SER A 943 -10.15 -41.26 10.11
C SER A 943 -9.99 -42.76 9.86
N PHE A 944 -8.81 -43.23 9.44
CA PHE A 944 -8.64 -44.60 8.93
C PHE A 944 -7.60 -45.44 9.69
N GLU A 945 -7.11 -44.97 10.86
CA GLU A 945 -6.12 -45.69 11.68
C GLU A 945 -5.00 -46.39 10.87
N PRO A 946 -4.27 -45.64 10.00
CA PRO A 946 -3.25 -46.24 9.16
C PRO A 946 -2.20 -46.96 10.01
N ASN A 947 -1.69 -48.05 9.46
CA ASN A 947 -0.80 -48.99 10.15
C ASN A 947 0.39 -49.45 9.30
N ILE A 948 0.50 -48.96 8.06
CA ILE A 948 1.59 -49.30 7.13
C ILE A 948 2.21 -48.02 6.59
N ALA A 949 3.54 -47.90 6.70
CA ALA A 949 4.36 -46.86 6.10
C ALA A 949 5.27 -47.47 5.03
N THR A 950 5.09 -47.07 3.78
CA THR A 950 5.80 -47.61 2.62
C THR A 950 6.70 -46.55 1.99
N PHE A 951 8.00 -46.80 2.00
CA PHE A 951 9.05 -45.95 1.47
C PHE A 951 9.48 -46.45 0.09
N SER A 952 9.69 -45.54 -0.85
CA SER A 952 10.35 -45.80 -2.13
C SER A 952 11.30 -44.66 -2.47
N THR A 953 12.29 -44.92 -3.32
CA THR A 953 13.28 -43.92 -3.77
C THR A 953 13.66 -44.22 -5.22
N ASP A 954 14.03 -43.18 -5.96
CA ASP A 954 14.60 -43.31 -7.31
C ASP A 954 16.13 -43.55 -7.30
N ASP A 955 16.76 -43.55 -6.12
CA ASP A 955 18.16 -43.96 -5.91
C ASP A 955 18.26 -45.49 -5.81
N GLU A 956 18.74 -46.15 -6.86
CA GLU A 956 18.87 -47.61 -6.93
C GLU A 956 19.75 -48.21 -5.82
N ASP A 957 20.66 -47.43 -5.24
CA ASP A 957 21.59 -47.84 -4.18
C ASP A 957 21.25 -47.22 -2.80
N GLY A 958 20.13 -46.48 -2.71
CA GLY A 958 19.68 -45.78 -1.52
C GLY A 958 19.14 -46.69 -0.42
N CYS A 959 19.39 -46.35 0.84
CA CYS A 959 19.05 -47.20 1.98
C CYS A 959 18.32 -46.45 3.11
N PHE A 960 17.12 -46.89 3.47
CA PHE A 960 16.39 -46.43 4.66
C PHE A 960 16.79 -47.26 5.89
N SER A 961 16.98 -46.61 7.04
CA SER A 961 17.43 -47.23 8.29
C SER A 961 16.87 -46.47 9.51
N ASN A 962 16.87 -47.11 10.69
CA ASN A 962 16.44 -46.50 11.95
C ASN A 962 15.05 -45.82 11.87
N VAL A 963 14.09 -46.48 11.23
CA VAL A 963 12.71 -45.98 11.12
C VAL A 963 12.01 -46.11 12.46
N ALA A 964 11.43 -45.02 12.94
CA ALA A 964 10.70 -44.95 14.20
C ALA A 964 9.50 -44.01 14.09
N ILE A 965 8.41 -44.33 14.78
CA ILE A 965 7.34 -43.38 15.04
C ILE A 965 7.63 -42.69 16.36
N LEU A 966 7.67 -41.36 16.32
CA LEU A 966 7.88 -40.52 17.49
C LEU A 966 6.56 -39.83 17.89
N MET A 967 6.43 -39.56 19.19
CA MET A 967 5.38 -38.70 19.72
C MET A 967 5.53 -37.30 19.11
N GLY A 968 4.40 -36.67 18.77
CA GLY A 968 4.41 -35.28 18.36
C GLY A 968 4.58 -34.28 19.52
N ASP A 969 4.75 -33.01 19.17
CA ASP A 969 5.01 -31.91 20.14
C ASP A 969 3.86 -31.60 21.10
#